data_AF-A0A9E5TBX1-F1
#
_entry.id   AF-A0A9E5TBX1-F1
#
_cell.length_a   1.000
_cell.length_b   1.000
_cell.length_c   1.000
_cell.angle_alpha   90.00
_cell.angle_beta   90.00
_cell.angle_gamma   90.00
#
_symmetry.space_group_name_H-M   'P 1'
#
loop_
_entity.id
_entity.type
_entity.pdbx_description
1 polymer ?
#
loop_
_entity_poly.entity_id
_entity_poly.type
_entity_poly.pdbx_seq_one_letter_code
_entity_poly.pdbx_strand_id
1 'polypeptide(L)'
;MVAFGIGRKILKLLRIEGESILESIIFALGLGFGSLSLMMFFLGILKLYYTWVIYCVLGILSVFSFFEVKKFKLQKPRLSSPKPRPTMFTIFFWGMLGVAAIINLAGALVPEVFYDSLVFHLAVPALYKINHGIRYIETIFTSGFPQNMQMLYTLSLLLGTDILAKLIHWIMGILVVFAVYVFGRRYFNYRVGLVAAAIFYTIPMVAMQSRVTGIELSLTFFELLAVFALVNWFVTNRIDKKPKTVRNGWLIAAGIFSGLAMGVKYTAMYSFLLFAISVFLATIMVHKEEIKTAFKKTFLFCAVATALFFPWLIKNTIYTNNPFNPLLTSIFKTKNLYFGTEYTPLDNTIYLNKKNKKWGVFPTRNIKEWLIFPWTLTKKGNDSNSFVGPIFLYLLPLLFFLRKDSATKFLIFLGSAWFITWSLLASRNLRYFISGLSLFAIIISCFPFKVEKENRYFTKIVVFLVFLMMLNNIGWSLIILTTNKDPWGVVLGRESREEYLYRDSIGRNLMPYYYPVVKYINQDLPLDAKVLFIGEARGYYCQRDFVTSLAEDPHSIVTRLVRFCKDSDELLEKLKNLGITHVLYNRREGYRLKGYKIFDWQGDDFPIFHKFWKNNLKLIHTEKDVYLFEVKYEKEGERDKRINYIEFYEFTEVDGYIMEARNRIARNEIDQAFNLLQKANKIMPNSAVIHFNLGFAHMRKGNLEQAIKECNRSLALNPYDSEVALLLGYLYFQKRDLTNASKSFKKAIELNPDSAQGHGNLGFVYAEMKKYEQAIEELEIAVKLAPGNDNYRNMLTNLQQASAVEERRR
;
A
#
# COMPACT_ATOMS: atom_id res chain seq x y z
N MET A 1 11.66 -22.28 17.02
CA MET A 1 12.33 -22.63 18.29
C MET A 1 13.08 -21.44 18.89
N VAL A 2 14.04 -20.85 18.17
CA VAL A 2 14.83 -19.69 18.62
C VAL A 2 13.96 -18.54 19.14
N ALA A 3 13.00 -18.08 18.33
CA ALA A 3 12.08 -17.00 18.72
C ALA A 3 11.39 -17.31 20.06
N PHE A 4 10.81 -18.51 20.21
CA PHE A 4 10.13 -18.91 21.44
C PHE A 4 11.07 -18.93 22.65
N GLY A 5 12.29 -19.45 22.52
CA GLY A 5 13.26 -19.50 23.62
C GLY A 5 13.64 -18.13 24.15
N ILE A 6 13.99 -17.20 23.24
CA ILE A 6 14.30 -15.80 23.56
C ILE A 6 13.11 -15.13 24.24
N GLY A 7 11.93 -15.19 23.61
CA GLY A 7 10.76 -14.52 24.17
C GLY A 7 10.27 -15.11 25.48
N ARG A 8 10.44 -16.42 25.70
CA ARG A 8 10.17 -17.05 26.99
C ARG A 8 11.07 -16.49 28.09
N LYS A 9 12.36 -16.30 27.82
CA LYS A 9 13.28 -15.68 28.77
C LYS A 9 12.81 -14.27 29.12
N ILE A 10 12.39 -13.49 28.14
CA ILE A 10 11.86 -12.14 28.34
C ILE A 10 10.57 -12.17 29.19
N LEU A 11 9.62 -13.09 28.92
CA LEU A 11 8.42 -13.24 29.76
C LEU A 11 8.75 -13.51 31.23
N LYS A 12 9.74 -14.37 31.50
CA LYS A 12 10.21 -14.62 32.87
C LYS A 12 10.79 -13.37 33.52
N LEU A 13 11.58 -12.58 32.79
CA LEU A 13 12.13 -11.31 33.28
C LEU A 13 11.02 -10.30 33.60
N LEU A 14 9.97 -10.26 32.78
CA LEU A 14 8.78 -9.45 33.02
C LEU A 14 7.85 -10.03 34.11
N ARG A 15 8.16 -11.21 34.65
CA ARG A 15 7.33 -11.96 35.61
C ARG A 15 5.89 -12.15 35.11
N ILE A 16 5.74 -12.37 33.80
CA ILE A 16 4.47 -12.64 33.15
C ILE A 16 4.26 -14.15 33.08
N GLU A 17 3.11 -14.59 33.61
CA GLU A 17 2.59 -15.94 33.41
C GLU A 17 1.28 -15.83 32.63
N GLY A 18 1.20 -16.50 31.47
CA GLY A 18 -0.08 -16.61 30.74
C GLY A 18 -1.06 -17.48 31.53
N GLU A 19 -2.37 -17.26 31.36
CA GLU A 19 -3.38 -18.12 31.98
C GLU A 19 -3.47 -19.50 31.32
N SER A 20 -2.97 -19.58 30.08
CA SER A 20 -2.84 -20.83 29.33
C SER A 20 -1.45 -20.97 28.69
N ILE A 21 -1.15 -22.21 28.30
CA ILE A 21 0.07 -22.57 27.60
C ILE A 21 0.14 -21.88 26.23
N LEU A 22 -0.98 -21.87 25.51
CA LEU A 22 -1.06 -21.23 24.20
C LEU A 22 -0.86 -19.71 24.31
N GLU A 23 -1.41 -19.08 25.34
CA GLU A 23 -1.16 -17.66 25.61
C GLU A 23 0.34 -17.38 25.85
N SER A 24 0.98 -18.20 26.69
CA SER A 24 2.41 -18.08 26.97
C SER A 24 3.25 -18.26 25.70
N ILE A 25 2.87 -19.20 24.83
CA ILE A 25 3.53 -19.42 23.53
C ILE A 25 3.39 -18.21 22.63
N ILE A 26 2.19 -17.66 22.51
CA ILE A 26 1.91 -16.53 21.61
C ILE A 26 2.68 -15.27 22.05
N PHE A 27 2.66 -14.94 23.34
CA PHE A 27 3.44 -13.82 23.86
C PHE A 27 4.95 -14.04 23.73
N ALA A 28 5.43 -15.27 23.97
CA ALA A 28 6.84 -15.60 23.78
C ALA A 28 7.25 -15.49 22.31
N LEU A 29 6.45 -15.96 21.36
CA LEU A 29 6.74 -15.82 19.94
C LEU A 29 6.76 -14.36 19.51
N GLY A 30 5.83 -13.53 20.00
CA GLY A 30 5.85 -12.08 19.76
C GLY A 30 7.15 -11.41 20.22
N LEU A 31 7.55 -11.64 21.48
CA LEU A 31 8.80 -11.09 22.02
C LEU A 31 10.03 -11.65 21.28
N GLY A 32 9.98 -12.91 20.88
CA GLY A 32 11.02 -13.60 20.15
C GLY A 32 11.27 -13.04 18.75
N PHE A 33 10.22 -12.95 17.94
CA PHE A 33 10.32 -12.39 16.58
C PHE A 33 10.68 -10.90 16.61
N GLY A 34 10.15 -10.14 17.58
CA GLY A 34 10.57 -8.76 17.81
C GLY A 34 12.07 -8.66 18.12
N SER A 35 12.57 -9.51 19.01
CA SER A 35 14.01 -9.54 19.37
C SER A 35 14.89 -9.93 18.18
N LEU A 36 14.47 -10.93 17.38
CA LEU A 36 15.21 -11.32 16.18
C LEU A 36 15.24 -10.19 15.14
N SER A 37 14.17 -9.41 15.00
CA SER A 37 14.16 -8.26 14.09
C SER A 37 15.16 -7.18 14.50
N LEU A 38 15.25 -6.87 15.80
CA LEU A 38 16.21 -5.91 16.34
C LEU A 38 17.65 -6.44 16.27
N MET A 39 17.86 -7.72 16.53
CA MET A 39 19.17 -8.37 16.36
C MET A 39 19.67 -8.21 14.92
N MET A 40 18.81 -8.50 13.94
CA MET A 40 19.13 -8.32 12.53
C MET A 40 19.42 -6.85 12.22
N PHE A 41 18.63 -5.90 12.75
CA PHE A 41 18.94 -4.48 12.62
C PHE A 41 20.36 -4.15 13.08
N PHE A 42 20.77 -4.59 14.28
CA PHE A 42 22.10 -4.31 14.82
C PHE A 42 23.22 -4.98 14.01
N LEU A 43 23.05 -6.24 13.59
CA LEU A 43 23.99 -6.90 12.68
C LEU A 43 24.12 -6.13 11.36
N GLY A 44 23.02 -5.57 10.87
CA GLY A 44 23.00 -4.75 9.66
C GLY A 44 23.76 -3.44 9.80
N ILE A 45 23.64 -2.75 10.93
CA ILE A 45 24.42 -1.55 11.23
C ILE A 45 25.91 -1.87 11.31
N LEU A 46 26.27 -3.03 11.87
CA LEU A 46 27.65 -3.51 11.96
C LEU A 46 28.21 -4.08 10.65
N LYS A 47 27.45 -4.06 9.54
CA LYS A 47 27.83 -4.63 8.24
C LYS A 47 28.16 -6.14 8.31
N LEU A 48 27.38 -6.90 9.07
CA LEU A 48 27.58 -8.33 9.31
C LEU A 48 26.56 -9.24 8.61
N TYR A 49 25.94 -8.82 7.49
CA TYR A 49 25.05 -9.69 6.71
C TYR A 49 25.82 -10.67 5.83
N TYR A 50 26.51 -11.60 6.49
CA TYR A 50 27.13 -12.77 5.89
C TYR A 50 26.39 -14.03 6.34
N THR A 51 26.15 -14.95 5.40
CA THR A 51 25.41 -16.18 5.68
C THR A 51 26.03 -17.00 6.82
N TRP A 52 27.37 -17.10 6.89
CA TRP A 52 28.06 -17.82 7.95
C TRP A 52 27.88 -17.15 9.33
N VAL A 53 27.90 -15.80 9.41
CA VAL A 53 27.63 -15.07 10.66
C VAL A 53 26.24 -15.39 11.17
N ILE A 54 25.25 -15.38 10.27
CA ILE A 54 23.86 -15.73 10.61
C ILE A 54 23.76 -17.16 11.16
N TYR A 55 24.42 -18.13 10.52
CA TYR A 55 24.43 -19.51 11.01
C TYR A 55 25.07 -19.63 12.39
N CYS A 56 26.21 -18.95 12.64
CA CYS A 56 26.86 -18.94 13.96
C CYS A 56 25.94 -18.34 15.03
N VAL A 57 25.36 -17.16 14.77
CA VAL A 57 24.45 -16.48 15.70
C VAL A 57 23.22 -17.34 15.99
N LEU A 58 22.59 -17.90 14.95
CA LEU A 58 21.43 -18.78 15.13
C LEU A 58 21.79 -20.10 15.82
N GLY A 59 22.99 -20.65 15.60
CA GLY A 59 23.50 -21.83 16.30
C GLY A 59 23.58 -21.59 17.81
N ILE A 60 24.24 -20.50 18.22
CA ILE A 60 24.35 -20.08 19.62
C ILE A 60 22.95 -19.89 20.24
N LEU A 61 22.08 -19.15 19.54
CA LEU A 61 20.72 -18.89 20.01
C LEU A 61 19.86 -20.16 20.06
N SER A 62 20.11 -21.15 19.19
CA SER A 62 19.40 -22.43 19.20
C SER A 62 19.78 -23.26 20.42
N VAL A 63 21.05 -23.31 20.79
CA VAL A 63 21.52 -23.97 22.02
C VAL A 63 20.88 -23.31 23.25
N PHE A 64 20.95 -21.99 23.35
CA PHE A 64 20.28 -21.25 24.43
C PHE A 64 18.77 -21.55 24.48
N SER A 65 18.12 -21.49 23.31
CA SER A 65 16.67 -21.69 23.20
C SER A 65 16.26 -23.14 23.50
N PHE A 66 17.12 -24.12 23.27
CA PHE A 66 16.88 -25.52 23.64
C PHE A 66 16.71 -25.68 25.15
N PHE A 67 17.59 -25.07 25.94
CA PHE A 67 17.46 -25.10 27.40
C PHE A 67 16.21 -24.38 27.89
N GLU A 68 15.85 -23.26 27.26
CA GLU A 68 14.59 -22.58 27.56
C GLU A 68 13.38 -23.41 27.11
N VAL A 69 13.39 -24.14 26.00
CA VAL A 69 12.26 -25.01 25.62
C VAL A 69 12.14 -26.20 26.58
N LYS A 70 13.25 -26.88 26.89
CA LYS A 70 13.27 -28.07 27.76
C LYS A 70 12.73 -27.78 29.17
N LYS A 71 12.97 -26.57 29.70
CA LYS A 71 12.45 -26.15 31.01
C LYS A 71 10.96 -25.78 30.96
N PHE A 72 10.28 -25.88 29.82
CA PHE A 72 8.88 -25.44 29.65
C PHE A 72 7.96 -26.54 30.11
N LYS A 73 7.50 -26.43 31.36
CA LYS A 73 6.47 -27.31 31.89
C LYS A 73 5.10 -26.78 31.51
N LEU A 74 4.21 -27.66 31.04
CA LEU A 74 2.80 -27.35 30.87
C LEU A 74 2.24 -26.88 32.22
N GLN A 75 2.00 -25.58 32.38
CA GLN A 75 1.31 -25.07 33.56
C GLN A 75 -0.11 -25.64 33.58
N LYS A 76 -0.61 -26.05 34.76
CA LYS A 76 -2.04 -26.36 34.93
C LYS A 76 -2.81 -25.09 34.56
N PRO A 77 -3.73 -25.14 33.58
CA PRO A 77 -4.44 -23.95 33.13
C PRO A 77 -5.20 -23.33 34.30
N ARG A 78 -4.92 -22.05 34.60
CA ARG A 78 -5.70 -21.24 35.56
C ARG A 78 -6.90 -20.61 34.84
N LEU A 79 -7.51 -21.34 33.92
CA LEU A 79 -8.60 -20.81 33.09
C LEU A 79 -9.89 -20.76 33.90
N SER A 80 -10.55 -19.60 33.89
CA SER A 80 -11.94 -19.45 34.30
C SER A 80 -12.92 -20.09 33.30
N SER A 81 -12.51 -20.23 32.03
CA SER A 81 -13.36 -20.76 30.95
C SER A 81 -13.19 -22.27 30.72
N PRO A 82 -14.28 -23.03 30.51
CA PRO A 82 -14.23 -24.47 30.34
C PRO A 82 -13.38 -24.89 29.14
N LYS A 83 -12.74 -26.07 29.22
CA LYS A 83 -11.97 -26.64 28.11
C LYS A 83 -12.84 -26.74 26.85
N PRO A 84 -12.30 -26.41 25.66
CA PRO A 84 -13.03 -26.62 24.41
C PRO A 84 -13.39 -28.10 24.28
N ARG A 85 -14.66 -28.39 23.98
CA ARG A 85 -15.11 -29.75 23.69
C ARG A 85 -15.08 -29.97 22.17
N PRO A 86 -14.65 -31.15 21.69
CA PRO A 86 -14.85 -31.52 20.29
C PRO A 86 -16.35 -31.65 20.06
N THR A 87 -16.89 -30.74 19.28
CA THR A 87 -18.30 -30.66 18.88
C THR A 87 -18.32 -30.41 17.38
N MET A 88 -19.41 -30.71 16.69
CA MET A 88 -19.53 -30.37 15.27
C MET A 88 -19.21 -28.88 15.02
N PHE A 89 -19.67 -27.99 15.91
CA PHE A 89 -19.31 -26.57 15.88
C PHE A 89 -17.79 -26.33 15.87
N THR A 90 -17.04 -26.91 16.81
CA THR A 90 -15.58 -26.68 16.88
C THR A 90 -14.85 -27.33 15.72
N ILE A 91 -15.29 -28.51 15.27
CA ILE A 91 -14.73 -29.20 14.10
C ILE A 91 -14.92 -28.35 12.84
N PHE A 92 -16.11 -27.81 12.60
CA PHE A 92 -16.38 -26.99 11.42
C PHE A 92 -15.52 -25.72 11.38
N PHE A 93 -15.50 -24.93 12.46
CA PHE A 93 -14.73 -23.68 12.45
C PHE A 93 -13.21 -23.91 12.38
N TRP A 94 -12.67 -24.92 13.06
CA TRP A 94 -11.27 -25.30 12.89
C TRP A 94 -10.98 -25.84 11.50
N GLY A 95 -11.88 -26.64 10.93
CA GLY A 95 -11.78 -27.14 9.56
C GLY A 95 -11.72 -26.00 8.55
N MET A 96 -12.60 -25.00 8.66
CA MET A 96 -12.58 -23.82 7.78
C MET A 96 -11.31 -22.99 7.93
N LEU A 97 -10.85 -22.75 9.16
CA LEU A 97 -9.56 -22.09 9.41
C LEU A 97 -8.41 -22.88 8.78
N GLY A 98 -8.43 -24.21 8.89
CA GLY A 98 -7.46 -25.11 8.26
C GLY A 98 -7.48 -25.01 6.74
N VAL A 99 -8.66 -25.06 6.12
CA VAL A 99 -8.84 -24.89 4.66
C VAL A 99 -8.32 -23.53 4.21
N ALA A 100 -8.70 -22.44 4.88
CA ALA A 100 -8.23 -21.10 4.56
C ALA A 100 -6.69 -20.99 4.72
N ALA A 101 -6.13 -21.59 5.77
CA ALA A 101 -4.69 -21.61 6.02
C ALA A 101 -3.93 -22.39 4.93
N ILE A 102 -4.45 -23.53 4.48
CA ILE A 102 -3.87 -24.35 3.40
C ILE A 102 -3.92 -23.60 2.06
N ILE A 103 -5.05 -22.99 1.72
CA ILE A 103 -5.18 -22.19 0.49
C ILE A 103 -4.17 -21.03 0.50
N ASN A 104 -4.06 -20.32 1.63
CA ASN A 104 -3.11 -19.22 1.77
C ASN A 104 -1.64 -19.71 1.80
N LEU A 105 -1.38 -20.90 2.34
CA LEU A 105 -0.07 -21.53 2.33
C LEU A 105 0.36 -21.88 0.90
N ALA A 106 -0.55 -22.37 0.06
CA ALA A 106 -0.25 -22.63 -1.35
C ALA A 106 0.25 -21.34 -2.05
N GLY A 107 -0.41 -20.20 -1.79
CA GLY A 107 0.07 -18.90 -2.26
C GLY A 107 1.40 -18.45 -1.65
N ALA A 108 1.71 -18.86 -0.41
CA ALA A 108 2.98 -18.56 0.25
C ALA A 108 4.17 -19.41 -0.25
N LEU A 109 3.89 -20.60 -0.80
CA LEU A 109 4.89 -21.57 -1.25
C LEU A 109 5.42 -21.34 -2.67
N VAL A 110 4.88 -20.36 -3.40
CA VAL A 110 5.34 -20.02 -4.75
C VAL A 110 6.23 -18.78 -4.75
N PRO A 111 7.02 -18.54 -5.81
CA PRO A 111 7.82 -17.33 -5.95
C PRO A 111 7.01 -16.04 -5.72
N GLU A 112 7.64 -15.03 -5.14
CA GLU A 112 7.02 -13.73 -4.92
C GLU A 112 6.86 -12.99 -6.25
N VAL A 113 5.66 -12.47 -6.47
CA VAL A 113 5.31 -11.69 -7.66
C VAL A 113 4.56 -10.41 -7.31
N PHE A 114 4.19 -10.23 -6.04
CA PHE A 114 3.44 -9.07 -5.60
C PHE A 114 4.24 -7.77 -5.73
N TYR A 115 3.64 -6.74 -6.33
CA TYR A 115 4.34 -5.51 -6.68
C TYR A 115 5.00 -4.83 -5.47
N ASP A 116 4.23 -4.52 -4.41
CA ASP A 116 4.76 -3.87 -3.20
C ASP A 116 5.87 -4.71 -2.54
N SER A 117 5.76 -6.04 -2.63
CA SER A 117 6.79 -6.96 -2.15
C SER A 117 8.09 -6.83 -2.93
N LEU A 118 8.01 -6.86 -4.26
CA LEU A 118 9.18 -6.78 -5.14
C LEU A 118 9.82 -5.39 -5.21
N VAL A 119 9.13 -4.35 -4.76
CA VAL A 119 9.61 -2.96 -4.76
C VAL A 119 10.08 -2.51 -3.38
N PHE A 120 9.33 -2.80 -2.32
CA PHE A 120 9.59 -2.25 -0.98
C PHE A 120 10.05 -3.32 0.02
N HIS A 121 9.31 -4.43 0.12
CA HIS A 121 9.46 -5.33 1.25
C HIS A 121 10.60 -6.33 1.07
N LEU A 122 10.92 -6.73 -0.16
CA LEU A 122 12.03 -7.64 -0.46
C LEU A 122 13.19 -6.97 -1.18
N ALA A 123 12.95 -5.98 -2.05
CA ALA A 123 14.05 -5.31 -2.75
C ALA A 123 15.02 -4.59 -1.79
N VAL A 124 14.50 -3.90 -0.77
CA VAL A 124 15.36 -3.25 0.23
C VAL A 124 16.19 -4.27 1.03
N PRO A 125 15.60 -5.33 1.61
CA PRO A 125 16.37 -6.44 2.19
C PRO A 125 17.39 -7.09 1.25
N ALA A 126 17.04 -7.29 -0.02
CA ALA A 126 17.95 -7.86 -1.01
C ALA A 126 19.17 -6.95 -1.24
N LEU A 127 18.94 -5.64 -1.38
CA LEU A 127 20.02 -4.66 -1.45
C LEU A 127 20.87 -4.64 -0.17
N TYR A 128 20.28 -4.81 1.01
CA TYR A 128 21.04 -4.93 2.25
C TYR A 128 21.91 -6.18 2.29
N LYS A 129 21.39 -7.31 1.78
CA LYS A 129 22.17 -8.55 1.61
C LYS A 129 23.36 -8.33 0.66
N ILE A 130 23.13 -7.73 -0.51
CA ILE A 130 24.19 -7.41 -1.49
C ILE A 130 25.27 -6.52 -0.87
N ASN A 131 24.88 -5.56 -0.02
CA ASN A 131 25.79 -4.59 0.61
C ASN A 131 26.30 -5.04 2.00
N HIS A 132 26.08 -6.29 2.38
CA HIS A 132 26.44 -6.88 3.68
C HIS A 132 25.94 -6.10 4.91
N GLY A 133 24.95 -5.22 4.77
CA GLY A 133 24.40 -4.45 5.90
C GLY A 133 23.41 -3.36 5.48
N ILE A 134 22.87 -2.66 6.48
CA ILE A 134 21.91 -1.58 6.27
C ILE A 134 22.62 -0.40 5.60
N ARG A 135 21.95 0.20 4.60
CA ARG A 135 22.32 1.49 4.01
C ARG A 135 21.06 2.31 3.72
N TYR A 136 21.21 3.62 3.53
CA TYR A 136 20.14 4.42 2.95
C TYR A 136 20.14 4.21 1.42
N ILE A 137 18.98 3.90 0.85
CA ILE A 137 18.82 3.72 -0.60
C ILE A 137 17.99 4.91 -1.08
N GLU A 138 18.68 5.91 -1.57
CA GLU A 138 18.11 7.22 -1.88
C GLU A 138 16.97 7.16 -2.90
N THR A 139 17.09 6.32 -3.92
CA THR A 139 16.08 6.21 -4.98
C THR A 139 14.85 5.41 -4.55
N ILE A 140 14.94 4.70 -3.42
CA ILE A 140 13.85 4.00 -2.76
C ILE A 140 13.65 4.66 -1.41
N PHE A 141 12.96 5.82 -1.38
CA PHE A 141 12.79 6.61 -0.15
C PHE A 141 12.16 5.82 1.00
N THR A 142 11.38 4.77 0.69
CA THR A 142 10.79 3.85 1.67
C THR A 142 11.83 3.04 2.44
N SER A 143 13.09 3.04 1.99
CA SER A 143 14.25 2.56 2.76
C SER A 143 14.52 3.38 4.03
N GLY A 144 13.99 4.60 4.12
CA GLY A 144 13.95 5.41 5.33
C GLY A 144 12.84 5.04 6.32
N PHE A 145 11.87 4.20 5.92
CA PHE A 145 10.85 3.76 6.88
C PHE A 145 11.42 2.77 7.92
N PRO A 146 10.75 2.65 9.09
CA PRO A 146 10.98 1.56 10.01
C PRO A 146 10.72 0.22 9.34
N GLN A 147 11.54 -0.79 9.63
CA GLN A 147 11.65 -1.99 8.82
C GLN A 147 11.82 -3.28 9.65
N ASN A 148 11.25 -3.36 10.85
CA ASN A 148 11.37 -4.54 11.73
C ASN A 148 10.97 -5.85 11.00
N MET A 149 9.84 -5.86 10.28
CA MET A 149 9.44 -7.07 9.55
C MET A 149 10.41 -7.38 8.41
N GLN A 150 10.87 -6.35 7.70
CA GLN A 150 11.86 -6.47 6.63
C GLN A 150 13.21 -6.98 7.14
N MET A 151 13.58 -6.74 8.41
CA MET A 151 14.76 -7.36 9.02
C MET A 151 14.63 -8.89 9.14
N LEU A 152 13.41 -9.40 9.38
CA LEU A 152 13.13 -10.84 9.31
C LEU A 152 13.13 -11.36 7.86
N TYR A 153 12.77 -10.53 6.88
CA TYR A 153 12.94 -10.86 5.47
C TYR A 153 14.42 -10.92 5.09
N THR A 154 15.26 -10.00 5.55
CA THR A 154 16.71 -10.07 5.35
C THR A 154 17.28 -11.37 5.91
N LEU A 155 16.86 -11.77 7.11
CA LEU A 155 17.22 -13.06 7.69
C LEU A 155 16.79 -14.23 6.79
N SER A 156 15.58 -14.20 6.28
CA SER A 156 15.04 -15.23 5.37
C SER A 156 15.85 -15.33 4.08
N LEU A 157 16.21 -14.20 3.48
CA LEU A 157 16.99 -14.14 2.25
C LEU A 157 18.45 -14.57 2.44
N LEU A 158 18.99 -14.44 3.66
CA LEU A 158 20.34 -14.94 3.99
C LEU A 158 20.35 -16.47 4.18
N LEU A 159 19.24 -17.05 4.64
CA LEU A 159 19.09 -18.49 4.90
C LEU A 159 18.48 -19.28 3.73
N GLY A 160 17.76 -18.61 2.84
CA GLY A 160 17.01 -19.24 1.77
C GLY A 160 16.50 -18.22 0.75
N THR A 161 15.26 -18.40 0.31
CA THR A 161 14.63 -17.61 -0.76
C THR A 161 13.49 -16.73 -0.24
N ASP A 162 12.89 -15.93 -1.13
CA ASP A 162 11.60 -15.27 -0.90
C ASP A 162 10.51 -16.18 -0.35
N ILE A 163 10.50 -17.48 -0.70
CA ILE A 163 9.51 -18.44 -0.17
C ILE A 163 9.63 -18.52 1.36
N LEU A 164 10.84 -18.52 1.91
CA LEU A 164 11.03 -18.50 3.37
C LEU A 164 10.49 -17.20 3.98
N ALA A 165 10.70 -16.06 3.31
CA ALA A 165 10.15 -14.77 3.75
C ALA A 165 8.60 -14.79 3.76
N LYS A 166 7.99 -15.33 2.69
CA LYS A 166 6.53 -15.52 2.59
C LYS A 166 6.01 -16.45 3.68
N LEU A 167 6.72 -17.55 3.97
CA LEU A 167 6.37 -18.47 5.04
C LEU A 167 6.43 -17.81 6.42
N ILE A 168 7.44 -16.98 6.70
CA ILE A 168 7.50 -16.23 7.96
C ILE A 168 6.30 -15.26 8.06
N HIS A 169 5.94 -14.56 6.98
CA HIS A 169 4.78 -13.67 6.99
C HIS A 169 3.44 -14.42 7.12
N TRP A 170 3.29 -15.56 6.44
CA TRP A 170 2.15 -16.45 6.60
C TRP A 170 2.02 -16.95 8.05
N ILE A 171 3.15 -17.34 8.68
CA ILE A 171 3.20 -17.68 10.12
C ILE A 171 2.70 -16.51 10.97
N MET A 172 3.05 -15.25 10.66
CA MET A 172 2.49 -14.10 11.40
C MET A 172 0.97 -14.06 11.31
N GLY A 173 0.38 -14.37 10.15
CA GLY A 173 -1.07 -14.52 10.00
C GLY A 173 -1.66 -15.59 10.91
N ILE A 174 -1.03 -16.77 10.97
CA ILE A 174 -1.42 -17.86 11.88
C ILE A 174 -1.28 -17.45 13.35
N LEU A 175 -0.23 -16.70 13.70
CA LEU A 175 -0.05 -16.18 15.05
C LEU A 175 -1.12 -15.15 15.44
N VAL A 176 -1.59 -14.33 14.49
CA VAL A 176 -2.76 -13.45 14.72
C VAL A 176 -4.02 -14.29 14.98
N VAL A 177 -4.28 -15.34 14.19
CA VAL A 177 -5.42 -16.27 14.40
C VAL A 177 -5.40 -16.82 15.83
N PHE A 178 -4.26 -17.33 16.27
CA PHE A 178 -4.13 -17.86 17.63
C PHE A 178 -4.21 -16.77 18.71
N ALA A 179 -3.64 -15.58 18.48
CA ALA A 179 -3.76 -14.45 19.40
C ALA A 179 -5.23 -14.03 19.58
N VAL A 180 -5.99 -13.89 18.48
CA VAL A 180 -7.44 -13.60 18.50
C VAL A 180 -8.20 -14.71 19.25
N TYR A 181 -7.91 -15.98 18.95
CA TYR A 181 -8.55 -17.12 19.60
C TYR A 181 -8.30 -17.14 21.11
N VAL A 182 -7.03 -17.00 21.53
CA VAL A 182 -6.64 -17.00 22.95
C VAL A 182 -7.25 -15.82 23.68
N PHE A 183 -7.19 -14.63 23.07
CA PHE A 183 -7.80 -13.43 23.62
C PHE A 183 -9.28 -13.66 23.90
N GLY A 184 -10.03 -14.09 22.87
CA GLY A 184 -11.48 -14.30 22.97
C GLY A 184 -11.83 -15.42 23.97
N ARG A 185 -11.02 -16.48 24.03
CA ARG A 185 -11.18 -17.58 24.99
C ARG A 185 -10.97 -17.14 26.44
N ARG A 186 -9.98 -16.28 26.68
CA ARG A 186 -9.62 -15.83 28.03
C ARG A 186 -10.70 -14.96 28.66
N TYR A 187 -11.17 -13.95 27.92
CA TYR A 187 -12.11 -12.96 28.46
C TYR A 187 -13.58 -13.32 28.25
N PHE A 188 -13.87 -14.24 27.34
CA PHE A 188 -15.23 -14.67 27.04
C PHE A 188 -15.34 -16.19 27.13
N ASN A 189 -15.31 -16.88 25.99
CA ASN A 189 -15.34 -18.33 25.92
C ASN A 189 -14.69 -18.81 24.61
N TYR A 190 -14.41 -20.11 24.51
CA TYR A 190 -13.73 -20.66 23.34
C TYR A 190 -14.53 -20.52 22.03
N ARG A 191 -15.87 -20.40 22.09
CA ARG A 191 -16.71 -20.20 20.90
C ARG A 191 -16.53 -18.79 20.35
N VAL A 192 -16.51 -17.76 21.21
CA VAL A 192 -16.20 -16.37 20.83
C VAL A 192 -14.82 -16.28 20.18
N GLY A 193 -13.78 -16.84 20.82
CA GLY A 193 -12.43 -16.81 20.28
C GLY A 193 -12.31 -17.50 18.91
N LEU A 194 -12.98 -18.65 18.75
CA LEU A 194 -12.92 -19.42 17.51
C LEU A 194 -13.65 -18.72 16.37
N VAL A 195 -14.85 -18.20 16.60
CA VAL A 195 -15.59 -17.41 15.61
C VAL A 195 -14.82 -16.14 15.24
N ALA A 196 -14.25 -15.43 16.21
CA ALA A 196 -13.48 -14.21 15.95
C ALA A 196 -12.26 -14.48 15.05
N ALA A 197 -11.51 -15.54 15.36
CA ALA A 197 -10.35 -15.93 14.58
C ALA A 197 -10.74 -16.28 13.14
N ALA A 198 -11.87 -16.97 12.98
CA ALA A 198 -12.38 -17.39 11.68
C ALA A 198 -12.95 -16.24 10.85
N ILE A 199 -13.66 -15.29 11.48
CA ILE A 199 -14.08 -14.04 10.85
C ILE A 199 -12.86 -13.29 10.32
N PHE A 200 -11.85 -13.06 11.17
CA PHE A 200 -10.68 -12.25 10.81
C PHE A 200 -9.90 -12.85 9.64
N TYR A 201 -9.54 -14.14 9.72
CA TYR A 201 -8.60 -14.75 8.77
C TYR A 201 -9.22 -15.05 7.40
N THR A 202 -10.55 -15.18 7.34
CA THR A 202 -11.24 -15.38 6.06
C THR A 202 -11.48 -14.08 5.30
N ILE A 203 -11.27 -12.90 5.89
CA ILE A 203 -11.41 -11.62 5.16
C ILE A 203 -10.51 -11.67 3.91
N PRO A 204 -11.04 -11.45 2.69
CA PRO A 204 -10.27 -11.63 1.46
C PRO A 204 -8.96 -10.84 1.41
N MET A 205 -8.96 -9.60 1.91
CA MET A 205 -7.75 -8.79 2.04
C MET A 205 -6.74 -9.38 3.03
N VAL A 206 -7.18 -9.92 4.18
CA VAL A 206 -6.30 -10.60 5.17
C VAL A 206 -5.70 -11.87 4.56
N ALA A 207 -6.53 -12.65 3.86
CA ALA A 207 -6.09 -13.85 3.17
C ALA A 207 -5.06 -13.54 2.07
N MET A 208 -5.26 -12.46 1.30
CA MET A 208 -4.29 -11.98 0.33
C MET A 208 -2.96 -11.59 1.00
N GLN A 209 -3.01 -10.80 2.07
CA GLN A 209 -1.80 -10.42 2.83
C GLN A 209 -1.08 -11.63 3.42
N SER A 210 -1.81 -12.71 3.74
CA SER A 210 -1.21 -13.95 4.25
C SER A 210 -0.41 -14.74 3.21
N ARG A 211 -0.51 -14.40 1.91
CA ARG A 211 0.18 -15.10 0.82
C ARG A 211 1.43 -14.41 0.34
N VAL A 212 1.54 -13.11 0.58
CA VAL A 212 2.62 -12.25 0.05
C VAL A 212 3.53 -11.79 1.18
N THR A 213 4.70 -11.26 0.84
CA THR A 213 5.59 -10.57 1.79
C THR A 213 5.13 -9.14 2.05
N GLY A 214 3.97 -9.01 2.71
CA GLY A 214 3.46 -7.74 3.23
C GLY A 214 4.08 -7.38 4.59
N ILE A 215 3.49 -6.43 5.32
CA ILE A 215 3.88 -6.16 6.72
C ILE A 215 2.69 -6.09 7.66
N GLU A 216 1.48 -6.03 7.11
CA GLU A 216 0.22 -5.76 7.78
C GLU A 216 -0.11 -6.82 8.85
N LEU A 217 0.21 -8.10 8.60
CA LEU A 217 -0.07 -9.17 9.57
C LEU A 217 0.90 -9.14 10.75
N SER A 218 2.17 -8.79 10.50
CA SER A 218 3.15 -8.59 11.58
C SER A 218 2.81 -7.37 12.44
N LEU A 219 2.39 -6.26 11.81
CA LEU A 219 1.88 -5.09 12.49
C LEU A 219 0.66 -5.45 13.35
N THR A 220 -0.32 -6.13 12.75
CA THR A 220 -1.52 -6.60 13.44
C THR A 220 -1.18 -7.49 14.62
N PHE A 221 -0.22 -8.39 14.48
CA PHE A 221 0.21 -9.27 15.55
C PHE A 221 0.76 -8.48 16.74
N PHE A 222 1.69 -7.55 16.52
CA PHE A 222 2.25 -6.74 17.61
C PHE A 222 1.20 -5.81 18.23
N GLU A 223 0.38 -5.12 17.44
CA GLU A 223 -0.66 -4.25 18.00
C GLU A 223 -1.72 -5.05 18.79
N LEU A 224 -2.13 -6.22 18.31
CA LEU A 224 -3.06 -7.10 19.03
C LEU A 224 -2.45 -7.60 20.35
N LEU A 225 -1.16 -7.97 20.38
CA LEU A 225 -0.48 -8.32 21.63
C LEU A 225 -0.31 -7.13 22.58
N ALA A 226 -0.13 -5.92 22.06
CA ALA A 226 -0.13 -4.70 22.86
C ALA A 226 -1.50 -4.49 23.52
N VAL A 227 -2.59 -4.59 22.76
CA VAL A 227 -3.97 -4.54 23.29
C VAL A 227 -4.20 -5.66 24.30
N PHE A 228 -3.78 -6.88 24.00
CA PHE A 228 -3.94 -8.01 24.91
C PHE A 228 -3.19 -7.78 26.23
N ALA A 229 -1.95 -7.32 26.18
CA ALA A 229 -1.18 -6.96 27.36
C ALA A 229 -1.83 -5.79 28.14
N LEU A 230 -2.39 -4.78 27.46
CA LEU A 230 -3.12 -3.68 28.09
C LEU A 230 -4.39 -4.16 28.78
N VAL A 231 -5.16 -5.06 28.17
CA VAL A 231 -6.35 -5.63 28.81
C VAL A 231 -5.95 -6.50 30.00
N ASN A 232 -4.86 -7.27 29.90
CA ASN A 232 -4.31 -8.02 31.04
C ASN A 232 -3.91 -7.06 32.18
N TRP A 233 -3.24 -5.95 31.88
CA TRP A 233 -2.92 -4.92 32.87
C TRP A 233 -4.18 -4.28 33.47
N PHE A 234 -5.16 -3.95 32.63
CA PHE A 234 -6.41 -3.32 33.01
C PHE A 234 -7.26 -4.19 33.94
N VAL A 235 -7.46 -5.46 33.58
CA VAL A 235 -8.31 -6.42 34.30
C VAL A 235 -7.62 -6.98 35.54
N THR A 236 -6.30 -7.23 35.49
CA THR A 236 -5.52 -7.71 36.66
C THR A 236 -5.56 -6.71 37.80
N ASN A 237 -5.76 -5.41 37.53
CA ASN A 237 -5.90 -4.40 38.56
C ASN A 237 -7.25 -4.43 39.31
N ARG A 238 -8.25 -5.17 38.79
CA ARG A 238 -9.64 -5.16 39.29
C ARG A 238 -10.03 -6.39 40.12
N ILE A 239 -9.42 -7.55 39.84
CA ILE A 239 -9.92 -8.85 40.33
C ILE A 239 -9.00 -9.48 41.39
N ASP A 240 -7.67 -9.31 41.30
CA ASP A 240 -6.74 -9.96 42.23
C ASP A 240 -5.74 -8.96 42.82
N LYS A 241 -5.50 -9.07 44.14
CA LYS A 241 -4.38 -8.43 44.86
C LYS A 241 -3.01 -9.01 44.44
N LYS A 242 -2.75 -9.19 43.13
CA LYS A 242 -1.44 -9.62 42.62
C LYS A 242 -0.37 -8.55 42.88
N PRO A 243 0.89 -8.93 43.15
CA PRO A 243 1.97 -8.00 43.46
C PRO A 243 2.14 -6.91 42.39
N LYS A 244 2.47 -5.68 42.81
CA LYS A 244 2.74 -4.53 41.92
C LYS A 244 3.74 -4.86 40.79
N THR A 245 4.69 -5.76 41.05
CA THR A 245 5.72 -6.20 40.09
C THR A 245 5.15 -6.96 38.88
N VAL A 246 4.13 -7.80 39.06
CA VAL A 246 3.44 -8.52 37.96
C VAL A 246 2.59 -7.56 37.12
N ARG A 247 2.01 -6.54 37.77
CA ARG A 247 1.20 -5.52 37.10
C ARG A 247 2.06 -4.67 36.15
N ASN A 248 3.26 -4.27 36.59
CA ASN A 248 4.19 -3.54 35.72
C ASN A 248 4.67 -4.38 34.54
N GLY A 249 4.81 -5.71 34.70
CA GLY A 249 5.19 -6.61 33.62
C GLY A 249 4.29 -6.48 32.39
N TRP A 250 2.97 -6.55 32.57
CA TRP A 250 2.01 -6.41 31.46
C TRP A 250 2.02 -5.02 30.81
N LEU A 251 2.21 -3.96 31.60
CA LEU A 251 2.33 -2.60 31.05
C LEU A 251 3.62 -2.43 30.22
N ILE A 252 4.73 -3.01 30.69
CA ILE A 252 6.00 -3.04 29.95
C ILE A 252 5.86 -3.87 28.68
N ALA A 253 5.22 -5.04 28.75
CA ALA A 253 4.95 -5.86 27.55
C ALA A 253 4.10 -5.11 26.52
N ALA A 254 3.07 -4.39 26.96
CA ALA A 254 2.29 -3.51 26.08
C ALA A 254 3.16 -2.44 25.41
N GLY A 255 4.04 -1.80 26.18
CA GLY A 255 5.02 -0.85 25.64
C GLY A 255 5.96 -1.49 24.62
N ILE A 256 6.50 -2.69 24.91
CA ILE A 256 7.37 -3.44 24.01
C ILE A 256 6.67 -3.69 22.67
N PHE A 257 5.47 -4.27 22.70
CA PHE A 257 4.74 -4.58 21.47
C PHE A 257 4.32 -3.31 20.70
N SER A 258 3.96 -2.24 21.40
CA SER A 258 3.67 -0.96 20.74
C SER A 258 4.90 -0.36 20.06
N GLY A 259 6.08 -0.46 20.68
CA GLY A 259 7.35 -0.04 20.08
C GLY A 259 7.75 -0.88 18.88
N LEU A 260 7.58 -2.21 18.98
CA LEU A 260 7.81 -3.13 17.87
C LEU A 260 6.87 -2.85 16.68
N ALA A 261 5.60 -2.53 16.94
CA ALA A 261 4.62 -2.14 15.94
C ALA A 261 5.01 -0.83 15.22
N MET A 262 5.45 0.20 15.96
CA MET A 262 6.01 1.43 15.36
C MET A 262 7.25 1.13 14.50
N GLY A 263 8.08 0.18 14.94
CA GLY A 263 9.22 -0.30 14.16
C GLY A 263 8.85 -1.11 12.91
N VAL A 264 7.59 -1.53 12.73
CA VAL A 264 7.09 -2.14 11.48
C VAL A 264 6.58 -1.06 10.52
N LYS A 265 5.85 -0.05 11.01
CA LYS A 265 5.21 0.97 10.18
C LYS A 265 4.89 2.23 10.99
N TYR A 266 5.17 3.42 10.43
CA TYR A 266 4.84 4.69 11.08
C TYR A 266 3.35 4.86 11.43
N THR A 267 2.43 4.21 10.69
CA THR A 267 0.99 4.27 11.01
C THR A 267 0.66 3.70 12.39
N ALA A 268 1.53 2.89 12.99
CA ALA A 268 1.36 2.43 14.38
C ALA A 268 1.60 3.53 15.43
N MET A 269 2.09 4.71 15.03
CA MET A 269 2.17 5.86 15.95
C MET A 269 0.76 6.30 16.40
N TYR A 270 -0.26 6.10 15.56
CA TYR A 270 -1.66 6.39 15.93
C TYR A 270 -2.16 5.48 17.05
N SER A 271 -1.94 4.17 16.92
CA SER A 271 -2.32 3.19 17.94
C SER A 271 -1.49 3.36 19.21
N PHE A 272 -0.20 3.67 19.10
CA PHE A 272 0.66 4.02 20.24
C PHE A 272 0.10 5.19 21.07
N LEU A 273 -0.29 6.30 20.44
CA LEU A 273 -0.88 7.44 21.14
C LEU A 273 -2.20 7.06 21.80
N LEU A 274 -3.05 6.32 21.10
CA LEU A 274 -4.31 5.83 21.65
C LEU A 274 -4.10 4.93 22.87
N PHE A 275 -3.08 4.05 22.82
CA PHE A 275 -2.72 3.17 23.94
C PHE A 275 -2.18 3.97 25.13
N ALA A 276 -1.35 4.99 24.91
CA ALA A 276 -0.86 5.87 25.95
C ALA A 276 -2.00 6.64 26.66
N ILE A 277 -2.95 7.17 25.88
CA ILE A 277 -4.17 7.80 26.39
C ILE A 277 -5.00 6.79 27.19
N SER A 278 -5.14 5.57 26.67
CA SER A 278 -5.89 4.50 27.35
C SER A 278 -5.27 4.12 28.68
N VAL A 279 -3.93 4.08 28.79
CA VAL A 279 -3.22 3.86 30.07
C VAL A 279 -3.51 4.99 31.05
N PHE A 280 -3.46 6.25 30.59
CA PHE A 280 -3.71 7.42 31.43
C PHE A 280 -5.15 7.40 31.96
N LEU A 281 -6.14 7.29 31.06
CA LEU A 281 -7.56 7.28 31.41
C LEU A 281 -7.93 6.07 32.26
N ALA A 282 -7.41 4.87 31.96
CA ALA A 282 -7.67 3.69 32.78
C ALA A 282 -7.15 3.84 34.21
N THR A 283 -5.97 4.46 34.38
CA THR A 283 -5.39 4.67 35.70
C THR A 283 -6.28 5.56 36.58
N ILE A 284 -6.81 6.64 36.02
CA ILE A 284 -7.66 7.60 36.76
C ILE A 284 -9.09 7.06 36.89
N MET A 285 -9.73 6.72 35.77
CA MET A 285 -11.17 6.47 35.74
C MET A 285 -11.54 5.06 36.20
N VAL A 286 -10.65 4.08 36.03
CA VAL A 286 -10.95 2.68 36.35
C VAL A 286 -10.21 2.19 37.57
N HIS A 287 -8.91 2.47 37.67
CA HIS A 287 -8.10 2.08 38.83
C HIS A 287 -8.25 3.07 39.99
N LYS A 288 -8.88 4.24 39.75
CA LYS A 288 -9.12 5.29 40.76
C LYS A 288 -7.83 5.74 41.45
N GLU A 289 -6.74 5.77 40.69
CA GLU A 289 -5.44 6.23 41.18
C GLU A 289 -5.22 7.71 40.84
N GLU A 290 -4.32 8.36 41.57
CA GLU A 290 -4.00 9.78 41.40
C GLU A 290 -3.40 10.09 40.02
N ILE A 291 -3.61 11.33 39.57
CA ILE A 291 -3.09 11.84 38.29
C ILE A 291 -1.56 11.71 38.16
N LYS A 292 -0.81 11.90 39.26
CA LYS A 292 0.65 11.71 39.29
C LYS A 292 1.04 10.27 38.96
N THR A 293 0.25 9.30 39.40
CA THR A 293 0.47 7.88 39.09
C THR A 293 0.11 7.57 37.64
N ALA A 294 -0.95 8.19 37.11
CA ALA A 294 -1.30 8.10 35.70
C ALA A 294 -0.14 8.58 34.80
N PHE A 295 0.44 9.75 35.08
CA PHE A 295 1.64 10.22 34.37
C PHE A 295 2.82 9.26 34.46
N LYS A 296 3.13 8.71 35.65
CA LYS A 296 4.23 7.75 35.81
C LYS A 296 4.03 6.47 34.98
N LYS A 297 2.82 5.91 34.99
CA LYS A 297 2.51 4.68 34.24
C LYS A 297 2.49 4.93 32.73
N THR A 298 1.89 6.02 32.29
CA THR A 298 1.93 6.42 30.88
C THR A 298 3.36 6.69 30.42
N PHE A 299 4.18 7.37 31.23
CA PHE A 299 5.59 7.57 30.94
C PHE A 299 6.35 6.25 30.82
N LEU A 300 6.14 5.30 31.73
CA LEU A 300 6.75 3.97 31.64
C LEU A 300 6.40 3.26 30.33
N PHE A 301 5.12 3.25 29.95
CA PHE A 301 4.66 2.69 28.68
C PHE A 301 5.34 3.38 27.49
N CYS A 302 5.31 4.72 27.45
CA CYS A 302 5.90 5.51 26.37
C CYS A 302 7.41 5.34 26.26
N ALA A 303 8.13 5.35 27.39
CA ALA A 303 9.58 5.19 27.41
C ALA A 303 10.00 3.84 26.84
N VAL A 304 9.33 2.75 27.23
CA VAL A 304 9.60 1.41 26.70
C VAL A 304 9.29 1.32 25.20
N ALA A 305 8.13 1.83 24.77
CA ALA A 305 7.74 1.80 23.36
C ALA A 305 8.70 2.60 22.48
N THR A 306 9.06 3.82 22.90
CA THR A 306 9.99 4.68 22.18
C THR A 306 11.38 4.07 22.14
N ALA A 307 11.86 3.43 23.22
CA ALA A 307 13.19 2.80 23.24
C ALA A 307 13.38 1.73 22.15
N LEU A 308 12.33 0.94 21.84
CA LEU A 308 12.41 -0.07 20.78
C LEU A 308 12.24 0.51 19.36
N PHE A 309 11.66 1.69 19.26
CA PHE A 309 11.49 2.40 18.01
C PHE A 309 12.71 3.29 17.68
N PHE A 310 13.41 3.76 18.71
CA PHE A 310 14.55 4.67 18.64
C PHE A 310 15.67 4.25 17.67
N PRO A 311 16.02 2.95 17.50
CA PRO A 311 17.05 2.56 16.53
C PRO A 311 16.78 3.04 15.10
N TRP A 312 15.51 3.06 14.67
CA TRP A 312 15.13 3.57 13.34
C TRP A 312 15.28 5.09 13.25
N LEU A 313 14.93 5.82 14.32
CA LEU A 313 15.10 7.27 14.37
C LEU A 313 16.57 7.67 14.32
N ILE A 314 17.44 6.95 15.04
CA ILE A 314 18.89 7.15 14.99
C ILE A 314 19.42 6.89 13.58
N LYS A 315 19.08 5.74 12.99
CA LYS A 315 19.47 5.39 11.61
C LYS A 315 19.15 6.55 10.67
N ASN A 316 17.90 7.01 10.67
CA ASN A 316 17.46 8.07 9.78
C ASN A 316 18.15 9.41 10.06
N THR A 317 18.38 9.74 11.34
CA THR A 317 19.14 10.94 11.72
C THR A 317 20.56 10.90 11.14
N ILE A 318 21.26 9.77 11.28
CA ILE A 318 22.62 9.59 10.76
C ILE A 318 22.66 9.73 9.23
N TYR A 319 21.75 9.08 8.53
CA TYR A 319 21.79 9.08 7.06
C TYR A 319 21.26 10.37 6.45
N THR A 320 20.20 10.96 7.01
CA THR A 320 19.41 11.98 6.34
C THR A 320 19.24 13.28 7.13
N ASN A 321 19.80 13.40 8.35
CA ASN A 321 19.54 14.51 9.29
C ASN A 321 18.05 14.69 9.66
N ASN A 322 17.23 13.66 9.43
CA ASN A 322 15.79 13.70 9.74
C ASN A 322 15.38 12.37 10.40
N PRO A 323 15.07 12.34 11.70
CA PRO A 323 14.70 11.10 12.41
C PRO A 323 13.45 10.42 11.83
N PHE A 324 12.54 11.19 11.24
CA PHE A 324 11.26 10.69 10.72
C PHE A 324 11.24 10.57 9.19
N ASN A 325 12.40 10.65 8.54
CA ASN A 325 12.52 10.58 7.07
C ASN A 325 11.70 9.41 6.49
N PRO A 326 11.00 9.60 5.36
CA PRO A 326 10.83 10.83 4.55
C PRO A 326 9.76 11.82 5.05
N LEU A 327 9.20 11.62 6.26
CA LEU A 327 8.18 12.51 6.83
C LEU A 327 8.82 13.71 7.53
N LEU A 328 8.01 14.73 7.83
CA LEU A 328 8.40 15.92 8.62
C LEU A 328 9.62 16.69 8.06
N THR A 329 9.79 16.71 6.74
CA THR A 329 10.84 17.46 6.03
C THR A 329 10.75 18.97 6.22
N SER A 330 9.59 19.50 6.60
CA SER A 330 9.39 20.92 6.96
C SER A 330 9.96 21.29 8.33
N ILE A 331 10.09 20.30 9.22
CA ILE A 331 10.60 20.50 10.59
C ILE A 331 12.09 20.17 10.63
N PHE A 332 12.48 19.05 10.02
CA PHE A 332 13.87 18.59 10.01
C PHE A 332 14.50 18.83 8.64
N LYS A 333 15.58 19.65 8.62
CA LYS A 333 16.40 19.84 7.42
C LYS A 333 16.97 18.51 6.97
N THR A 334 16.36 17.93 5.95
CA THR A 334 16.77 16.64 5.41
C THR A 334 17.93 16.88 4.46
N LYS A 335 19.05 16.15 4.64
CA LYS A 335 20.19 16.23 3.73
C LYS A 335 19.69 15.94 2.31
N ASN A 336 19.99 16.84 1.36
CA ASN A 336 19.76 16.59 -0.07
C ASN A 336 20.71 15.47 -0.48
N LEU A 337 20.26 14.23 -0.26
CA LEU A 337 21.01 13.06 -0.68
C LEU A 337 20.85 12.82 -2.17
N TYR A 338 19.97 13.58 -2.86
CA TYR A 338 19.56 13.32 -4.22
C TYR A 338 20.59 13.68 -5.31
N PHE A 339 21.53 12.77 -5.59
CA PHE A 339 22.54 12.87 -6.67
C PHE A 339 23.20 14.26 -6.83
N GLY A 340 23.42 14.99 -5.73
CA GLY A 340 24.02 16.33 -5.76
C GLY A 340 23.15 17.43 -6.37
N THR A 341 21.87 17.19 -6.63
CA THR A 341 20.93 18.21 -7.15
C THR A 341 20.23 18.93 -5.99
N GLU A 342 20.03 20.25 -6.09
CA GLU A 342 19.28 21.09 -5.12
C GLU A 342 17.77 20.79 -5.11
N TYR A 343 17.36 19.55 -5.34
CA TYR A 343 15.96 19.20 -5.37
C TYR A 343 15.45 19.01 -3.94
N THR A 344 14.69 20.00 -3.45
CA THR A 344 14.19 19.95 -2.07
C THR A 344 13.18 18.80 -1.88
N PRO A 345 13.27 18.05 -0.77
CA PRO A 345 12.24 17.08 -0.37
C PRO A 345 10.85 17.68 -0.17
N LEU A 346 10.71 19.02 -0.22
CA LEU A 346 9.46 19.75 -0.05
C LEU A 346 8.43 19.35 -1.13
N ASP A 347 8.87 19.04 -2.35
CA ASP A 347 8.01 18.56 -3.44
C ASP A 347 7.42 17.18 -3.17
N ASN A 348 8.12 16.31 -2.44
CA ASN A 348 7.57 15.01 -2.02
C ASN A 348 6.42 15.18 -1.02
N THR A 349 6.52 16.12 -0.07
CA THR A 349 5.44 16.44 0.86
C THR A 349 4.24 17.10 0.17
N ILE A 350 4.47 17.95 -0.83
CA ILE A 350 3.40 18.57 -1.63
C ILE A 350 2.74 17.55 -2.57
N TYR A 351 3.49 16.61 -3.15
CA TYR A 351 2.96 15.52 -3.98
C TYR A 351 2.20 14.50 -3.14
N LEU A 352 2.76 14.08 -1.99
CA LEU A 352 2.04 13.31 -0.98
C LEU A 352 0.78 14.06 -0.57
N ASN A 353 0.80 15.38 -0.34
CA ASN A 353 -0.39 16.20 -0.06
C ASN A 353 -1.40 16.31 -1.23
N LYS A 354 -0.94 16.42 -2.49
CA LYS A 354 -1.80 16.47 -3.70
C LYS A 354 -2.46 15.11 -3.97
N LYS A 355 -1.75 14.00 -3.77
CA LYS A 355 -2.32 12.64 -3.83
C LYS A 355 -3.12 12.29 -2.57
N ASN A 356 -2.79 12.86 -1.42
CA ASN A 356 -3.58 12.82 -0.19
C ASN A 356 -4.94 13.52 -0.37
N LYS A 357 -5.06 14.55 -1.22
CA LYS A 357 -6.39 15.01 -1.66
C LYS A 357 -7.18 13.94 -2.43
N LYS A 358 -6.53 13.00 -3.12
CA LYS A 358 -7.15 11.81 -3.75
C LYS A 358 -7.29 10.60 -2.81
N TRP A 359 -6.45 10.47 -1.78
CA TRP A 359 -6.32 9.23 -0.98
C TRP A 359 -6.37 9.38 0.55
N GLY A 360 -6.17 10.53 1.20
CA GLY A 360 -6.36 10.77 2.65
C GLY A 360 -5.97 12.20 3.05
N VAL A 361 -6.79 13.04 3.65
CA VAL A 361 -7.16 13.15 5.08
C VAL A 361 -8.52 13.88 5.07
N PHE A 362 -9.47 13.48 5.93
CA PHE A 362 -10.92 13.76 5.85
C PHE A 362 -11.38 15.22 5.51
N PRO A 363 -12.62 15.42 4.98
CA PRO A 363 -13.72 14.48 5.09
C PRO A 363 -14.35 14.07 3.77
N THR A 364 -14.99 12.90 3.80
CA THR A 364 -16.37 12.79 3.32
C THR A 364 -16.99 14.16 3.15
N ARG A 365 -17.39 14.56 1.94
CA ARG A 365 -17.71 15.97 1.62
C ARG A 365 -18.71 16.59 2.61
N ASN A 366 -19.45 15.77 3.39
CA ASN A 366 -19.91 16.13 4.75
C ASN A 366 -19.97 14.93 5.73
N ILE A 367 -20.29 15.19 7.01
CA ILE A 367 -20.42 14.20 8.11
C ILE A 367 -21.33 12.99 7.79
N LYS A 368 -22.38 13.17 6.98
CA LYS A 368 -23.27 12.11 6.50
C LYS A 368 -22.51 11.02 5.76
N GLU A 369 -21.58 11.40 4.88
CA GLU A 369 -20.75 10.44 4.15
C GLU A 369 -19.79 9.69 5.10
N TRP A 370 -19.34 10.30 6.22
CA TRP A 370 -18.53 9.62 7.25
C TRP A 370 -19.36 8.64 8.08
N LEU A 371 -20.57 9.04 8.45
CA LEU A 371 -21.49 8.17 9.18
C LEU A 371 -21.88 6.94 8.34
N ILE A 372 -22.01 7.11 7.01
CA ILE A 372 -22.29 6.01 6.07
C ILE A 372 -20.99 5.31 5.62
N PHE A 373 -19.81 5.85 5.93
CA PHE A 373 -18.53 5.31 5.47
C PHE A 373 -18.32 3.83 5.83
N PRO A 374 -18.61 3.36 7.07
CA PRO A 374 -18.60 1.93 7.38
C PRO A 374 -19.42 1.11 6.38
N TRP A 375 -20.59 1.63 5.96
CA TRP A 375 -21.50 0.97 5.02
C TRP A 375 -20.97 0.96 3.57
N THR A 376 -20.22 1.99 3.18
CA THR A 376 -19.59 2.05 1.86
C THR A 376 -18.42 1.08 1.73
N LEU A 377 -17.65 0.86 2.82
CA LEU A 377 -16.47 -0.02 2.82
C LEU A 377 -16.80 -1.49 2.51
N THR A 378 -18.01 -1.95 2.82
CA THR A 378 -18.40 -3.33 2.52
C THR A 378 -19.02 -3.51 1.14
N LYS A 379 -19.54 -2.43 0.55
CA LYS A 379 -20.24 -2.45 -0.74
C LYS A 379 -19.33 -2.16 -1.93
N LYS A 380 -18.32 -1.30 -1.76
CA LYS A 380 -17.49 -0.72 -2.84
C LYS A 380 -16.08 -1.32 -2.98
N GLY A 381 -15.88 -2.58 -2.62
CA GLY A 381 -14.59 -3.26 -2.85
C GLY A 381 -14.38 -3.57 -4.34
N ASN A 382 -14.08 -2.57 -5.16
CA ASN A 382 -13.82 -2.72 -6.60
C ASN A 382 -12.43 -3.30 -6.92
N ASP A 383 -11.61 -3.54 -5.90
CA ASP A 383 -10.34 -4.27 -5.98
C ASP A 383 -10.16 -5.22 -4.77
N SER A 384 -9.42 -6.31 -4.96
CA SER A 384 -9.13 -7.32 -3.93
C SER A 384 -8.45 -6.75 -2.67
N ASN A 385 -7.85 -5.57 -2.79
CA ASN A 385 -7.11 -4.89 -1.72
C ASN A 385 -7.97 -4.12 -0.73
N SER A 386 -9.27 -3.94 -1.00
CA SER A 386 -10.14 -3.09 -0.16
C SER A 386 -11.43 -3.78 0.28
N PHE A 387 -11.61 -5.07 -0.04
CA PHE A 387 -12.84 -5.80 0.29
C PHE A 387 -12.74 -6.50 1.65
N VAL A 388 -13.55 -6.03 2.60
CA VAL A 388 -13.66 -6.60 3.95
C VAL A 388 -14.85 -7.57 4.09
N GLY A 389 -15.76 -7.58 3.11
CA GLY A 389 -16.99 -8.37 3.15
C GLY A 389 -18.07 -7.76 4.03
N PRO A 390 -19.32 -8.25 3.97
CA PRO A 390 -20.47 -7.61 4.65
C PRO A 390 -20.47 -7.77 6.18
N ILE A 391 -19.56 -8.57 6.74
CA ILE A 391 -19.66 -9.14 8.09
C ILE A 391 -19.55 -8.11 9.21
N PHE A 392 -18.85 -7.00 8.96
CA PHE A 392 -18.62 -5.96 9.96
C PHE A 392 -19.82 -5.03 10.17
N LEU A 393 -20.77 -5.00 9.23
CA LEU A 393 -21.90 -4.07 9.29
C LEU A 393 -23.19 -4.68 9.81
N TYR A 394 -23.43 -5.96 9.52
CA TYR A 394 -24.62 -6.65 10.03
C TYR A 394 -24.65 -6.75 11.56
N LEU A 395 -23.51 -6.54 12.21
CA LEU A 395 -23.32 -6.75 13.65
C LEU A 395 -23.01 -5.43 14.41
N LEU A 396 -22.92 -4.30 13.70
CA LEU A 396 -22.69 -2.96 14.26
C LEU A 396 -23.84 -2.47 15.16
N PRO A 397 -25.12 -2.62 14.78
CA PRO A 397 -26.26 -2.30 15.66
C PRO A 397 -26.29 -3.14 16.95
N LEU A 398 -25.60 -4.27 16.95
CA LEU A 398 -25.61 -5.24 18.04
C LEU A 398 -24.59 -4.91 19.13
N LEU A 399 -23.66 -3.98 18.86
CA LEU A 399 -22.68 -3.45 19.82
C LEU A 399 -23.34 -2.70 20.99
N PHE A 400 -24.52 -2.12 20.78
CA PHE A 400 -25.26 -1.40 21.83
C PHE A 400 -25.70 -2.32 22.98
N PHE A 401 -25.87 -3.62 22.73
CA PHE A 401 -26.29 -4.62 23.72
C PHE A 401 -25.11 -5.21 24.54
N LEU A 402 -23.87 -4.91 24.16
CA LEU A 402 -22.67 -5.55 24.73
C LEU A 402 -22.14 -4.89 26.03
N ARG A 403 -22.83 -3.88 26.58
CA ARG A 403 -22.32 -2.95 27.62
C ARG A 403 -22.25 -3.49 29.07
N LYS A 404 -22.37 -4.80 29.32
CA LYS A 404 -22.52 -5.31 30.71
C LYS A 404 -21.19 -5.49 31.47
N ASP A 405 -20.11 -5.96 30.84
CA ASP A 405 -18.81 -6.20 31.51
C ASP A 405 -17.72 -5.16 31.14
N SER A 406 -16.76 -4.95 32.05
CA SER A 406 -15.73 -3.92 31.89
C SER A 406 -14.72 -4.19 30.79
N ALA A 407 -14.41 -5.45 30.50
CA ALA A 407 -13.52 -5.81 29.41
C ALA A 407 -14.17 -5.43 28.06
N THR A 408 -15.44 -5.79 27.87
CA THR A 408 -16.18 -5.43 26.66
C THR A 408 -16.35 -3.92 26.50
N LYS A 409 -16.64 -3.18 27.58
CA LYS A 409 -16.70 -1.71 27.53
C LYS A 409 -15.37 -1.10 27.08
N PHE A 410 -14.26 -1.59 27.64
CA PHE A 410 -12.93 -1.11 27.28
C PHE A 410 -12.57 -1.44 25.83
N LEU A 411 -12.92 -2.65 25.35
CA LEU A 411 -12.71 -3.04 23.96
C LEU A 411 -13.54 -2.22 22.97
N ILE A 412 -14.81 -1.95 23.29
CA ILE A 412 -15.67 -1.09 22.46
C ILE A 412 -15.13 0.33 22.43
N PHE A 413 -14.74 0.89 23.58
CA PHE A 413 -14.09 2.20 23.64
C PHE A 413 -12.84 2.23 22.77
N LEU A 414 -11.92 1.28 22.97
CA LEU A 414 -10.65 1.23 22.26
C LEU A 414 -10.85 1.03 20.75
N GLY A 415 -11.71 0.09 20.35
CA GLY A 415 -12.02 -0.17 18.95
C GLY A 415 -12.71 1.01 18.26
N SER A 416 -13.62 1.69 18.96
CA SER A 416 -14.29 2.89 18.43
C SER A 416 -13.32 4.05 18.30
N ALA A 417 -12.51 4.31 19.33
CA ALA A 417 -11.49 5.34 19.29
C ALA A 417 -10.47 5.07 18.18
N TRP A 418 -10.04 3.82 18.02
CA TRP A 418 -9.12 3.43 16.94
C TRP A 418 -9.74 3.61 15.55
N PHE A 419 -11.00 3.21 15.36
CA PHE A 419 -11.72 3.47 14.11
C PHE A 419 -11.85 4.96 13.82
N ILE A 420 -12.18 5.77 14.83
CA ILE A 420 -12.28 7.23 14.69
C ILE A 420 -10.92 7.81 14.31
N THR A 421 -9.85 7.51 15.06
CA THR A 421 -8.50 7.99 14.78
C THR A 421 -8.03 7.57 13.40
N TRP A 422 -8.21 6.30 13.02
CA TRP A 422 -7.85 5.81 11.68
C TRP A 422 -8.69 6.51 10.61
N SER A 423 -10.01 6.55 10.75
CA SER A 423 -10.87 7.15 9.74
C SER A 423 -10.56 8.64 9.56
N LEU A 424 -10.31 9.39 10.63
CA LEU A 424 -9.99 10.82 10.53
C LEU A 424 -8.60 11.10 9.96
N LEU A 425 -7.59 10.28 10.28
CA LEU A 425 -6.17 10.57 10.00
C LEU A 425 -5.57 9.78 8.84
N ALA A 426 -6.12 8.61 8.50
CA ALA A 426 -5.53 7.71 7.51
C ALA A 426 -6.15 7.90 6.12
N SER A 427 -5.40 7.45 5.11
CA SER A 427 -5.92 7.31 3.76
C SER A 427 -7.10 6.34 3.73
N ARG A 428 -8.06 6.52 2.81
CA ARG A 428 -9.22 5.63 2.57
C ARG A 428 -8.83 4.17 2.26
N ASN A 429 -7.54 3.84 2.32
CA ASN A 429 -7.03 2.50 2.13
C ASN A 429 -7.29 1.63 3.37
N LEU A 430 -8.29 0.75 3.24
CA LEU A 430 -8.75 -0.16 4.28
C LEU A 430 -7.67 -1.15 4.74
N ARG A 431 -6.64 -1.40 3.91
CA ARG A 431 -5.47 -2.22 4.25
C ARG A 431 -4.75 -1.71 5.51
N TYR A 432 -4.78 -0.40 5.76
CA TYR A 432 -4.13 0.20 6.94
C TYR A 432 -4.94 0.02 8.23
N PHE A 433 -6.16 -0.53 8.15
CA PHE A 433 -7.01 -0.81 9.31
C PHE A 433 -7.13 -2.30 9.65
N ILE A 434 -6.37 -3.18 9.00
CA ILE A 434 -6.43 -4.64 9.25
C ILE A 434 -6.25 -4.95 10.75
N SER A 435 -5.37 -4.24 11.44
CA SER A 435 -5.16 -4.45 12.87
C SER A 435 -6.40 -4.12 13.71
N GLY A 436 -7.10 -3.04 13.39
CA GLY A 436 -8.41 -2.73 13.98
C GLY A 436 -9.45 -3.82 13.73
N LEU A 437 -9.48 -4.40 12.53
CA LEU A 437 -10.42 -5.49 12.18
C LEU A 437 -10.25 -6.73 13.06
N SER A 438 -9.03 -7.02 13.54
CA SER A 438 -8.79 -8.13 14.48
C SER A 438 -9.51 -7.92 15.81
N LEU A 439 -9.55 -6.68 16.30
CA LEU A 439 -10.26 -6.30 17.52
C LEU A 439 -11.78 -6.33 17.29
N PHE A 440 -12.25 -5.78 16.17
CA PHE A 440 -13.66 -5.83 15.81
C PHE A 440 -14.18 -7.26 15.67
N ALA A 441 -13.40 -8.17 15.10
CA ALA A 441 -13.78 -9.58 14.99
C ALA A 441 -14.06 -10.20 16.37
N ILE A 442 -13.28 -9.85 17.40
CA ILE A 442 -13.52 -10.29 18.79
C ILE A 442 -14.81 -9.68 19.32
N ILE A 443 -14.98 -8.36 19.23
CA ILE A 443 -16.14 -7.64 19.78
C ILE A 443 -17.44 -8.16 19.15
N ILE A 444 -17.45 -8.30 17.83
CA ILE A 444 -18.57 -8.79 17.05
C ILE A 444 -18.94 -10.23 17.46
N SER A 445 -17.95 -11.09 17.65
CA SER A 445 -18.17 -12.49 18.02
C SER A 445 -18.75 -12.64 19.43
N CYS A 446 -18.61 -11.65 20.32
CA CYS A 446 -19.20 -11.70 21.66
C CYS A 446 -20.72 -11.69 21.65
N PHE A 447 -21.33 -11.00 20.68
CA PHE A 447 -22.76 -10.74 20.66
C PHE A 447 -23.64 -11.99 20.62
N PRO A 448 -23.54 -12.89 19.61
CA PRO A 448 -24.44 -14.03 19.48
C PRO A 448 -24.42 -14.94 20.71
N PHE A 449 -23.28 -15.05 21.40
CA PHE A 449 -23.14 -15.90 22.58
C PHE A 449 -23.56 -15.23 23.90
N LYS A 450 -23.68 -13.90 23.95
CA LYS A 450 -24.24 -13.20 25.13
C LYS A 450 -25.76 -13.29 25.18
N VAL A 451 -26.43 -13.22 24.03
CA VAL A 451 -27.89 -13.32 23.92
C VAL A 451 -28.40 -14.77 23.79
N GLU A 452 -27.51 -15.76 23.77
CA GLU A 452 -27.86 -17.19 23.59
C GLU A 452 -28.83 -17.70 24.67
N LYS A 453 -28.73 -17.16 25.89
CA LYS A 453 -29.66 -17.49 26.99
C LYS A 453 -31.08 -16.95 26.77
N GLU A 454 -31.19 -15.82 26.07
CA GLU A 454 -32.46 -15.14 25.81
C GLU A 454 -33.13 -15.69 24.53
N ASN A 455 -32.34 -15.96 23.48
CA ASN A 455 -32.85 -16.50 22.22
C ASN A 455 -31.82 -17.40 21.51
N ARG A 456 -31.90 -18.71 21.79
CA ARG A 456 -30.99 -19.72 21.21
C ARG A 456 -31.14 -19.89 19.70
N TYR A 457 -32.35 -19.70 19.15
CA TYR A 457 -32.60 -19.81 17.72
C TYR A 457 -31.93 -18.67 16.96
N PHE A 458 -32.05 -17.44 17.47
CA PHE A 458 -31.38 -16.28 16.93
C PHE A 458 -29.86 -16.44 16.92
N THR A 459 -29.26 -16.94 18.01
CA THR A 459 -27.82 -17.27 18.05
C THR A 459 -27.42 -18.27 16.95
N LYS A 460 -28.21 -19.33 16.74
CA LYS A 460 -27.95 -20.31 15.67
C LYS A 460 -28.00 -19.66 14.29
N ILE A 461 -28.99 -18.80 14.02
CA ILE A 461 -29.13 -18.09 12.74
C ILE A 461 -27.92 -17.18 12.51
N VAL A 462 -27.53 -16.36 13.50
CA VAL A 462 -26.39 -15.44 13.37
C VAL A 462 -25.09 -16.21 13.11
N VAL A 463 -24.85 -17.30 13.85
CA VAL A 463 -23.67 -18.16 13.66
C VAL A 463 -23.68 -18.82 12.27
N PHE A 464 -24.84 -19.27 11.81
CA PHE A 464 -24.99 -19.85 10.46
C PHE A 464 -24.74 -18.83 9.35
N LEU A 465 -25.21 -17.58 9.52
CA LEU A 465 -24.90 -16.49 8.59
C LEU A 465 -23.39 -16.20 8.55
N VAL A 466 -22.73 -16.12 9.72
CA VAL A 466 -21.26 -15.97 9.78
C VAL A 466 -20.56 -17.11 9.01
N PHE A 467 -21.04 -18.35 9.17
CA PHE A 467 -20.52 -19.50 8.44
C PHE A 467 -20.66 -19.34 6.92
N LEU A 468 -21.85 -19.00 6.41
CA LEU A 468 -22.07 -18.79 4.97
C LEU A 468 -21.18 -17.68 4.41
N MET A 469 -20.99 -16.59 5.17
CA MET A 469 -20.13 -15.49 4.76
C MET A 469 -18.66 -15.88 4.70
N MET A 470 -18.20 -16.67 5.65
CA MET A 470 -16.84 -17.22 5.62
C MET A 470 -16.63 -18.12 4.40
N LEU A 471 -17.61 -18.97 4.07
CA LEU A 471 -17.55 -19.83 2.89
C LEU A 471 -17.45 -18.98 1.61
N ASN A 472 -18.29 -17.95 1.49
CA ASN A 472 -18.22 -16.97 0.40
C ASN A 472 -16.84 -16.30 0.33
N ASN A 473 -16.30 -15.84 1.46
CA ASN A 473 -14.99 -15.20 1.48
C ASN A 473 -13.85 -16.15 1.08
N ILE A 474 -13.89 -17.42 1.51
CA ILE A 474 -12.93 -18.44 1.09
C ILE A 474 -13.04 -18.66 -0.44
N GLY A 475 -14.26 -18.73 -0.98
CA GLY A 475 -14.50 -18.82 -2.43
C GLY A 475 -13.89 -17.64 -3.19
N TRP A 476 -14.17 -16.41 -2.77
CA TRP A 476 -13.54 -15.20 -3.33
C TRP A 476 -12.02 -15.23 -3.22
N SER A 477 -11.52 -15.69 -2.08
CA SER A 477 -10.09 -15.79 -1.82
C SER A 477 -9.40 -16.77 -2.78
N LEU A 478 -10.07 -17.88 -3.12
CA LEU A 478 -9.60 -18.86 -4.11
C LEU A 478 -9.64 -18.26 -5.52
N ILE A 479 -10.74 -17.58 -5.90
CA ILE A 479 -10.86 -16.89 -7.20
C ILE A 479 -9.74 -15.86 -7.36
N ILE A 480 -9.45 -15.05 -6.32
CA ILE A 480 -8.36 -14.06 -6.35
C ILE A 480 -7.00 -14.76 -6.48
N LEU A 481 -6.81 -15.92 -5.85
CA LEU A 481 -5.55 -16.67 -5.96
C LEU A 481 -5.31 -17.13 -7.40
N THR A 482 -6.31 -17.77 -8.00
CA THR A 482 -6.19 -18.37 -9.34
C THR A 482 -6.21 -17.33 -10.46
N THR A 483 -6.91 -16.19 -10.28
CA THR A 483 -6.92 -15.11 -11.28
C THR A 483 -5.65 -14.27 -11.25
N ASN A 484 -4.99 -14.12 -10.10
CA ASN A 484 -3.73 -13.38 -10.02
C ASN A 484 -2.57 -14.16 -10.64
N LYS A 485 -2.29 -15.36 -10.12
CA LYS A 485 -1.29 -16.29 -10.65
C LYS A 485 -1.45 -17.65 -9.96
N ASP A 486 -1.90 -18.64 -10.71
CA ASP A 486 -2.23 -19.96 -10.17
C ASP A 486 -1.00 -20.67 -9.56
N PRO A 487 -1.01 -20.98 -8.24
CA PRO A 487 0.16 -21.55 -7.56
C PRO A 487 0.27 -23.07 -7.68
N TRP A 488 -0.79 -23.77 -8.10
CA TRP A 488 -0.86 -25.23 -7.93
C TRP A 488 0.16 -26.00 -8.75
N GLY A 489 0.54 -25.50 -9.94
CA GLY A 489 1.62 -26.10 -10.74
C GLY A 489 2.93 -26.23 -9.94
N VAL A 490 3.36 -25.13 -9.31
CA VAL A 490 4.57 -25.10 -8.48
C VAL A 490 4.41 -25.93 -7.22
N VAL A 491 3.28 -25.79 -6.52
CA VAL A 491 3.03 -26.51 -5.25
C VAL A 491 3.02 -28.03 -5.45
N LEU A 492 2.50 -28.51 -6.58
CA LEU A 492 2.46 -29.93 -6.93
C LEU A 492 3.74 -30.42 -7.62
N GLY A 493 4.76 -29.56 -7.77
CA GLY A 493 6.02 -29.91 -8.44
C GLY A 493 5.90 -30.16 -9.94
N ARG A 494 4.80 -29.75 -10.57
CA ARG A 494 4.56 -29.86 -12.02
C ARG A 494 5.14 -28.69 -12.81
N GLU A 495 5.56 -27.64 -12.10
CA GLU A 495 6.10 -26.43 -12.68
C GLU A 495 7.31 -25.97 -11.85
N SER A 496 8.37 -25.58 -12.54
CA SER A 496 9.55 -25.02 -11.91
C SER A 496 9.34 -23.56 -11.45
N ARG A 497 10.24 -23.09 -10.57
CA ARG A 497 10.28 -21.69 -10.17
C ARG A 497 10.41 -20.74 -11.38
N GLU A 498 11.23 -21.12 -12.35
CA GLU A 498 11.49 -20.29 -13.52
C GLU A 498 10.25 -20.23 -14.40
N GLU A 499 9.68 -21.37 -14.79
CA GLU A 499 8.44 -21.43 -15.57
C GLU A 499 7.34 -20.55 -14.95
N TYR A 500 7.20 -20.61 -13.62
CA TYR A 500 6.25 -19.77 -12.90
C TYR A 500 6.56 -18.28 -13.06
N LEU A 501 7.80 -17.85 -12.93
CA LEU A 501 8.19 -16.44 -13.10
C LEU A 501 8.06 -15.97 -14.56
N TYR A 502 8.22 -16.86 -15.54
CA TYR A 502 8.07 -16.58 -16.96
C TYR A 502 6.61 -16.46 -17.42
N ARG A 503 5.64 -17.03 -16.69
CA ARG A 503 4.20 -16.87 -17.02
C ARG A 503 3.81 -15.40 -17.15
N ASP A 504 3.35 -15.03 -18.33
CA ASP A 504 2.69 -13.75 -18.62
C ASP A 504 1.36 -13.72 -17.85
N SER A 505 1.11 -12.66 -17.07
CA SER A 505 -0.13 -12.51 -16.32
C SER A 505 -1.03 -11.44 -16.94
N ILE A 506 -2.32 -11.77 -17.05
CA ILE A 506 -3.36 -10.84 -17.50
C ILE A 506 -3.91 -10.10 -16.27
N GLY A 507 -3.60 -8.81 -16.08
CA GLY A 507 -4.17 -8.02 -14.99
C GLY A 507 -3.46 -6.70 -14.69
N ARG A 508 -4.13 -5.77 -13.98
CA ARG A 508 -3.64 -4.39 -13.71
C ARG A 508 -2.43 -4.32 -12.75
N ASN A 509 -2.11 -5.40 -12.02
CA ASN A 509 -1.22 -5.34 -10.85
C ASN A 509 -0.07 -6.34 -10.77
N LEU A 510 0.16 -7.25 -11.73
CA LEU A 510 1.20 -8.28 -11.57
C LEU A 510 1.98 -8.59 -12.85
N MET A 511 3.32 -8.57 -12.67
CA MET A 511 4.46 -8.96 -13.50
C MET A 511 4.33 -8.90 -15.03
N PRO A 512 4.78 -7.83 -15.72
CA PRO A 512 5.26 -7.94 -17.08
C PRO A 512 6.56 -8.75 -17.10
N TYR A 513 6.79 -9.36 -18.25
CA TYR A 513 7.85 -10.29 -18.64
C TYR A 513 9.29 -9.71 -18.49
N TYR A 514 9.69 -9.28 -17.29
CA TYR A 514 11.00 -8.64 -17.03
C TYR A 514 12.04 -9.58 -16.41
N TYR A 515 11.58 -10.65 -15.74
CA TYR A 515 12.46 -11.63 -15.12
C TYR A 515 13.49 -12.26 -16.08
N PRO A 516 13.17 -12.59 -17.35
CA PRO A 516 14.15 -13.18 -18.27
C PRO A 516 15.39 -12.28 -18.47
N VAL A 517 15.18 -10.98 -18.65
CA VAL A 517 16.29 -10.01 -18.78
C VAL A 517 17.07 -9.90 -17.47
N VAL A 518 16.40 -9.95 -16.32
CA VAL A 518 17.07 -9.96 -15.01
C VAL A 518 17.85 -11.26 -14.77
N LYS A 519 17.38 -12.39 -15.30
CA LYS A 519 18.12 -13.65 -15.29
C LYS A 519 19.42 -13.51 -16.08
N TYR A 520 19.36 -12.95 -17.29
CA TYR A 520 20.55 -12.60 -18.08
C TYR A 520 21.50 -11.67 -17.30
N ILE A 521 20.97 -10.60 -16.66
CA ILE A 521 21.77 -9.72 -15.80
C ILE A 521 22.55 -10.51 -14.73
N ASN A 522 21.88 -11.45 -14.07
CA ASN A 522 22.48 -12.20 -12.97
C ASN A 522 23.52 -13.21 -13.44
N GLN A 523 23.38 -13.75 -14.65
CA GLN A 523 24.24 -14.80 -15.21
C GLN A 523 25.42 -14.23 -15.99
N ASP A 524 25.18 -13.22 -16.82
CA ASP A 524 26.12 -12.78 -17.86
C ASP A 524 26.83 -11.47 -17.55
N LEU A 525 26.30 -10.63 -16.63
CA LEU A 525 26.97 -9.38 -16.26
C LEU A 525 28.00 -9.55 -15.14
N PRO A 526 29.10 -8.77 -15.14
CA PRO A 526 30.07 -8.73 -14.06
C PRO A 526 29.44 -8.47 -12.68
N LEU A 527 30.07 -8.97 -11.59
CA LEU A 527 29.55 -8.82 -10.22
C LEU A 527 29.48 -7.36 -9.75
N ASP A 528 30.36 -6.52 -10.26
CA ASP A 528 30.44 -5.07 -9.99
C ASP A 528 29.56 -4.25 -10.93
N ALA A 529 28.84 -4.88 -11.87
CA ALA A 529 27.88 -4.20 -12.72
C ALA A 529 26.82 -3.49 -11.86
N LYS A 530 26.51 -2.27 -12.25
CA LYS A 530 25.42 -1.48 -11.70
C LYS A 530 24.43 -1.10 -12.79
N VAL A 531 23.16 -1.39 -12.55
CA VAL A 531 22.11 -1.29 -13.57
C VAL A 531 21.11 -0.18 -13.23
N LEU A 532 20.91 0.77 -14.15
CA LEU A 532 19.85 1.77 -14.05
C LEU A 532 18.56 1.22 -14.64
N PHE A 533 17.52 1.12 -13.82
CA PHE A 533 16.18 0.67 -14.24
C PHE A 533 15.33 1.86 -14.66
N ILE A 534 14.76 1.76 -15.85
CA ILE A 534 13.91 2.77 -16.48
C ILE A 534 12.57 2.12 -16.82
N GLY A 535 11.48 2.72 -16.35
CA GLY A 535 10.15 2.14 -16.52
C GLY A 535 9.91 0.86 -15.71
N GLU A 536 10.84 0.47 -14.83
CA GLU A 536 10.73 -0.68 -13.93
C GLU A 536 11.07 -0.21 -12.51
N ALA A 537 10.40 -0.73 -11.49
CA ALA A 537 10.69 -0.46 -10.07
C ALA A 537 11.02 -1.73 -9.28
N ARG A 538 10.70 -2.90 -9.81
CA ARG A 538 10.84 -4.21 -9.15
C ARG A 538 12.29 -4.69 -9.21
N GLY A 539 13.08 -4.24 -8.25
CA GLY A 539 14.50 -4.59 -8.18
C GLY A 539 14.82 -5.94 -7.53
N TYR A 540 13.87 -6.58 -6.84
CA TYR A 540 14.17 -7.75 -5.97
C TYR A 540 14.97 -8.88 -6.65
N TYR A 541 14.62 -9.26 -7.87
CA TYR A 541 15.29 -10.36 -8.56
C TYR A 541 16.67 -10.01 -9.12
N CYS A 542 17.03 -8.73 -9.16
CA CYS A 542 18.34 -8.28 -9.58
C CYS A 542 19.37 -8.55 -8.48
N GLN A 543 20.40 -9.31 -8.80
CA GLN A 543 21.51 -9.67 -7.90
C GLN A 543 22.74 -8.78 -8.12
N ARG A 544 22.60 -7.71 -8.91
CA ARG A 544 23.59 -6.65 -9.11
C ARG A 544 23.12 -5.40 -8.39
N ASP A 545 24.05 -4.46 -8.10
CA ASP A 545 23.61 -3.17 -7.58
C ASP A 545 22.74 -2.49 -8.66
N PHE A 546 21.67 -1.81 -8.25
CA PHE A 546 20.77 -1.19 -9.20
C PHE A 546 20.22 0.12 -8.66
N VAL A 547 19.81 0.97 -9.59
CA VAL A 547 19.21 2.27 -9.30
C VAL A 547 17.87 2.32 -10.02
N THR A 548 16.82 2.73 -9.32
CA THR A 548 15.46 2.73 -9.86
C THR A 548 14.61 3.81 -9.21
N SER A 549 13.57 4.28 -9.91
CA SER A 549 12.54 5.12 -9.29
C SER A 549 11.33 4.32 -8.86
N LEU A 550 10.72 4.79 -7.77
CA LEU A 550 9.41 4.33 -7.34
C LEU A 550 8.33 4.92 -8.24
N ALA A 551 7.22 4.21 -8.40
CA ALA A 551 6.07 4.76 -9.11
C ALA A 551 5.56 6.04 -8.44
N GLU A 552 5.57 6.13 -7.11
CA GLU A 552 5.14 7.36 -6.41
C GLU A 552 6.18 8.48 -6.36
N ASP A 553 7.35 8.30 -6.99
CA ASP A 553 8.37 9.33 -7.07
C ASP A 553 7.92 10.46 -8.01
N PRO A 554 7.77 11.72 -7.54
CA PRO A 554 7.29 12.81 -8.38
C PRO A 554 8.27 13.19 -9.49
N HIS A 555 9.56 12.85 -9.34
CA HIS A 555 10.60 13.07 -10.33
C HIS A 555 11.39 11.79 -10.50
N SER A 556 11.20 11.12 -11.64
CA SER A 556 11.94 9.89 -11.89
C SER A 556 13.44 10.13 -11.88
N ILE A 557 14.17 9.05 -11.61
CA ILE A 557 15.62 9.03 -11.57
C ILE A 557 16.20 9.53 -12.88
N VAL A 558 15.61 9.14 -14.01
CA VAL A 558 16.04 9.57 -15.33
C VAL A 558 15.88 11.07 -15.49
N THR A 559 14.71 11.61 -15.13
CA THR A 559 14.48 13.05 -15.16
C THR A 559 15.48 13.78 -14.28
N ARG A 560 15.78 13.30 -13.06
CA ARG A 560 16.74 13.95 -12.14
C ARG A 560 18.19 13.85 -12.58
N LEU A 561 18.58 12.77 -13.25
CA LEU A 561 19.92 12.61 -13.78
C LEU A 561 20.20 13.65 -14.86
N VAL A 562 19.24 13.84 -15.75
CA VAL A 562 19.34 14.71 -16.92
C VAL A 562 19.06 16.17 -16.57
N ARG A 563 18.16 16.43 -15.60
CA ARG A 563 17.83 17.77 -15.16
C ARG A 563 19.11 18.50 -14.75
N PHE A 564 19.30 19.68 -15.32
CA PHE A 564 20.47 20.55 -15.14
C PHE A 564 21.76 20.12 -15.84
N CYS A 565 21.75 19.03 -16.60
CA CYS A 565 22.84 18.78 -17.55
C CYS A 565 22.75 19.81 -18.69
N LYS A 566 23.90 20.32 -19.12
CA LYS A 566 24.02 21.20 -20.29
C LYS A 566 23.91 20.41 -21.58
N ASP A 567 24.46 19.19 -21.60
CA ASP A 567 24.50 18.32 -22.77
C ASP A 567 24.57 16.82 -22.40
N SER A 568 24.65 15.97 -23.42
CA SER A 568 24.74 14.51 -23.28
C SER A 568 26.04 14.02 -22.64
N ASP A 569 27.12 14.79 -22.79
CA ASP A 569 28.45 14.38 -22.33
C ASP A 569 28.55 14.60 -20.81
N GLU A 570 27.94 15.67 -20.28
CA GLU A 570 27.79 15.88 -18.83
C GLU A 570 26.91 14.80 -18.17
N LEU A 571 25.81 14.40 -18.83
CA LEU A 571 24.99 13.27 -18.36
C LEU A 571 25.80 11.97 -18.30
N LEU A 572 26.61 11.70 -19.33
CA LEU A 572 27.49 10.53 -19.38
C LEU A 572 28.50 10.56 -18.24
N GLU A 573 29.15 11.69 -17.99
CA GLU A 573 30.08 11.84 -16.86
C GLU A 573 29.39 11.60 -15.51
N LYS A 574 28.17 12.13 -15.32
CA LYS A 574 27.36 11.91 -14.12
C LYS A 574 27.05 10.42 -13.93
N LEU A 575 26.65 9.70 -14.99
CA LEU A 575 26.44 8.26 -14.93
C LEU A 575 27.74 7.50 -14.59
N LYS A 576 28.88 7.94 -15.12
CA LYS A 576 30.21 7.37 -14.84
C LYS A 576 30.56 7.50 -13.36
N ASN A 577 30.35 8.70 -12.79
CA ASN A 577 30.59 8.98 -11.38
C ASN A 577 29.69 8.16 -10.44
N LEU A 578 28.51 7.75 -10.93
CA LEU A 578 27.60 6.87 -10.22
C LEU A 578 27.89 5.38 -10.42
N GLY A 579 28.85 5.05 -11.28
CA GLY A 579 29.25 3.69 -11.64
C GLY A 579 28.20 2.95 -12.46
N ILE A 580 27.29 3.64 -13.18
CA ILE A 580 26.21 2.98 -13.93
C ILE A 580 26.75 2.32 -15.20
N THR A 581 26.94 1.01 -15.16
CA THR A 581 27.47 0.25 -16.30
C THR A 581 26.41 -0.13 -17.35
N HIS A 582 25.15 -0.28 -16.93
CA HIS A 582 24.09 -0.83 -17.77
C HIS A 582 22.76 -0.10 -17.54
N VAL A 583 21.86 -0.15 -18.53
CA VAL A 583 20.51 0.39 -18.46
C VAL A 583 19.51 -0.72 -18.81
N LEU A 584 18.58 -1.00 -17.91
CA LEU A 584 17.41 -1.83 -18.19
C LEU A 584 16.21 -0.92 -18.46
N TYR A 585 15.54 -1.12 -19.59
CA TYR A 585 14.32 -0.40 -19.94
C TYR A 585 13.15 -1.37 -20.10
N ASN A 586 12.12 -1.22 -19.25
CA ASN A 586 10.89 -1.98 -19.35
C ASN A 586 9.77 -1.09 -19.94
N ARG A 587 9.51 -1.26 -21.23
CA ARG A 587 8.54 -0.44 -21.97
C ARG A 587 7.10 -0.66 -21.48
N ARG A 588 6.71 -1.92 -21.28
CA ARG A 588 5.33 -2.30 -20.88
C ARG A 588 4.97 -1.76 -19.49
N GLU A 589 5.90 -1.86 -18.55
CA GLU A 589 5.71 -1.32 -17.20
C GLU A 589 5.72 0.21 -17.21
N GLY A 590 6.61 0.85 -17.98
CA GLY A 590 6.59 2.30 -18.20
C GLY A 590 5.22 2.79 -18.69
N TYR A 591 4.60 2.08 -19.64
CA TYR A 591 3.25 2.39 -20.12
C TYR A 591 2.17 2.24 -19.03
N ARG A 592 2.21 1.15 -18.26
CA ARG A 592 1.26 0.92 -17.13
C ARG A 592 1.31 2.08 -16.14
N LEU A 593 2.49 2.63 -15.94
CA LEU A 593 2.79 3.69 -14.99
C LEU A 593 2.76 5.10 -15.61
N LYS A 594 2.31 5.29 -16.86
CA LYS A 594 2.27 6.62 -17.53
C LYS A 594 1.60 7.74 -16.74
N GLY A 595 0.61 7.40 -15.90
CA GLY A 595 -0.08 8.34 -15.01
C GLY A 595 0.73 8.82 -13.80
N TYR A 596 1.94 8.29 -13.59
CA TYR A 596 2.81 8.55 -12.46
C TYR A 596 3.99 9.50 -12.76
N LYS A 597 4.00 10.17 -13.93
CA LYS A 597 5.07 11.11 -14.32
C LYS A 597 6.48 10.49 -14.30
N ILE A 598 6.62 9.22 -14.71
CA ILE A 598 7.94 8.55 -14.78
C ILE A 598 8.88 9.25 -15.79
N PHE A 599 8.34 10.03 -16.71
CA PHE A 599 9.10 10.83 -17.65
C PHE A 599 8.54 12.26 -17.64
N ASP A 600 8.97 13.08 -16.68
CA ASP A 600 8.55 14.47 -16.52
C ASP A 600 9.54 15.41 -17.21
N TRP A 601 9.76 15.20 -18.52
CA TRP A 601 10.69 15.99 -19.32
C TRP A 601 10.25 17.46 -19.39
N GLN A 602 11.18 18.40 -19.23
CA GLN A 602 10.94 19.83 -19.45
C GLN A 602 12.15 20.46 -20.15
N GLY A 603 11.92 21.47 -20.99
CA GLY A 603 13.00 22.14 -21.73
C GLY A 603 13.85 21.15 -22.53
N ASP A 604 15.16 21.21 -22.33
CA ASP A 604 16.15 20.42 -23.07
C ASP A 604 16.40 19.01 -22.49
N ASP A 605 15.68 18.58 -21.45
CA ASP A 605 15.95 17.26 -20.84
C ASP A 605 15.85 16.13 -21.87
N PHE A 606 14.75 16.07 -22.63
CA PHE A 606 14.52 14.99 -23.58
C PHE A 606 15.57 15.00 -24.70
N PRO A 607 15.86 16.13 -25.38
CA PRO A 607 16.96 16.20 -26.34
C PRO A 607 18.31 15.70 -25.81
N ILE A 608 18.68 16.09 -24.59
CA ILE A 608 19.94 15.68 -23.95
C ILE A 608 19.96 14.17 -23.72
N PHE A 609 18.91 13.65 -23.07
CA PHE A 609 18.81 12.22 -22.78
C PHE A 609 18.77 11.39 -24.06
N HIS A 610 18.04 11.85 -25.07
CA HIS A 610 17.94 11.18 -26.36
C HIS A 610 19.30 11.13 -27.08
N LYS A 611 20.09 12.21 -27.04
CA LYS A 611 21.43 12.23 -27.62
C LYS A 611 22.35 11.24 -26.91
N PHE A 612 22.31 11.18 -25.58
CA PHE A 612 23.01 10.16 -24.79
C PHE A 612 22.55 8.75 -25.18
N TRP A 613 21.23 8.50 -25.20
CA TRP A 613 20.65 7.20 -25.53
C TRP A 613 21.17 6.67 -26.87
N LYS A 614 21.15 7.53 -27.89
CA LYS A 614 21.57 7.20 -29.25
C LYS A 614 23.06 6.91 -29.35
N ASN A 615 23.89 7.69 -28.65
CA ASN A 615 25.34 7.68 -28.85
C ASN A 615 26.08 6.77 -27.87
N ASN A 616 25.50 6.47 -26.72
CA ASN A 616 26.20 5.84 -25.59
C ASN A 616 25.56 4.56 -25.07
N LEU A 617 24.41 4.12 -25.59
CA LEU A 617 23.84 2.83 -25.23
C LEU A 617 24.05 1.82 -26.36
N LYS A 618 24.47 0.61 -26.00
CA LYS A 618 24.56 -0.54 -26.91
C LYS A 618 23.62 -1.63 -26.42
N LEU A 619 22.64 -2.01 -27.24
CA LEU A 619 21.77 -3.13 -26.91
C LEU A 619 22.60 -4.42 -26.81
N ILE A 620 22.49 -5.14 -25.70
CA ILE A 620 23.19 -6.40 -25.48
C ILE A 620 22.25 -7.58 -25.26
N HIS A 621 21.02 -7.33 -24.82
CA HIS A 621 20.00 -8.36 -24.65
C HIS A 621 18.61 -7.75 -24.68
N THR A 622 17.63 -8.50 -25.21
CA THR A 622 16.23 -8.09 -25.28
C THR A 622 15.34 -9.31 -25.13
N GLU A 623 14.23 -9.15 -24.41
CA GLU A 623 13.19 -10.15 -24.32
C GLU A 623 11.81 -9.46 -24.32
N LYS A 624 11.01 -9.71 -25.36
CA LYS A 624 9.73 -9.02 -25.62
C LYS A 624 9.88 -7.49 -25.57
N ASP A 625 9.40 -6.85 -24.51
CA ASP A 625 9.33 -5.39 -24.31
C ASP A 625 10.31 -4.89 -23.23
N VAL A 626 11.30 -5.71 -22.88
CA VAL A 626 12.31 -5.40 -21.87
C VAL A 626 13.69 -5.50 -22.50
N TYR A 627 14.44 -4.40 -22.37
CA TYR A 627 15.67 -4.17 -23.10
C TYR A 627 16.81 -3.93 -22.12
N LEU A 628 17.98 -4.50 -22.41
CA LEU A 628 19.19 -4.30 -21.63
C LEU A 628 20.29 -3.72 -22.51
N PHE A 629 20.81 -2.59 -22.08
CA PHE A 629 21.87 -1.86 -22.75
C PHE A 629 23.13 -1.81 -21.88
N GLU A 630 24.28 -1.89 -22.54
CA GLU A 630 25.57 -1.53 -21.97
C GLU A 630 25.82 -0.03 -22.19
N VAL A 631 26.33 0.67 -21.17
CA VAL A 631 26.72 2.08 -21.28
C VAL A 631 28.17 2.17 -21.80
N LYS A 632 28.33 2.79 -22.98
CA LYS A 632 29.62 3.07 -23.60
C LYS A 632 30.10 4.47 -23.24
N TYR A 633 31.16 4.51 -22.44
CA TYR A 633 31.82 5.73 -21.98
C TYR A 633 32.87 6.30 -22.95
N GLU A 634 33.29 5.51 -23.93
CA GLU A 634 34.26 5.91 -24.96
C GLU A 634 33.58 6.10 -26.32
N LYS A 635 34.02 7.10 -27.08
CA LYS A 635 33.54 7.38 -28.45
C LYS A 635 34.23 6.41 -29.42
N GLU A 636 33.71 5.20 -29.58
CA GLU A 636 34.15 4.32 -30.68
C GLU A 636 33.52 4.76 -32.02
N GLY A 637 34.31 4.74 -33.09
CA GLY A 637 33.92 5.15 -34.45
C GLY A 637 32.69 4.40 -35.01
N GLU A 638 32.12 4.95 -36.09
CA GLU A 638 30.79 4.60 -36.65
C GLU A 638 30.44 3.11 -36.58
N ARG A 639 29.72 2.71 -35.53
CA ARG A 639 29.09 1.39 -35.42
C ARG A 639 27.71 1.37 -36.05
N ASP A 640 27.25 0.17 -36.39
CA ASP A 640 25.99 -0.14 -37.05
C ASP A 640 24.78 0.49 -36.33
N LYS A 641 24.37 1.66 -36.83
CA LYS A 641 23.33 2.55 -36.26
C LYS A 641 21.93 1.91 -36.27
N ARG A 642 21.76 0.72 -36.86
CA ARG A 642 20.44 0.09 -37.12
C ARG A 642 19.82 -0.61 -35.90
N ILE A 643 20.63 -1.10 -34.96
CA ILE A 643 20.11 -1.90 -33.81
C ILE A 643 19.75 -0.99 -32.60
N ASN A 644 20.35 0.20 -32.49
CA ASN A 644 20.05 1.18 -31.44
C ASN A 644 18.78 2.03 -31.70
N TYR A 645 18.17 1.90 -32.88
CA TYR A 645 17.12 2.82 -33.36
C TYR A 645 15.68 2.35 -33.07
N ILE A 646 15.45 1.10 -32.63
CA ILE A 646 14.11 0.50 -32.77
C ILE A 646 13.31 0.40 -31.44
N GLU A 647 13.93 0.40 -30.25
CA GLU A 647 13.20 -0.12 -29.06
C GLU A 647 12.85 0.91 -27.95
N PHE A 648 13.65 1.95 -27.73
CA PHE A 648 13.21 3.12 -26.93
C PHE A 648 12.29 4.04 -27.73
N TYR A 649 12.43 3.96 -29.05
CA TYR A 649 12.01 4.93 -30.04
C TYR A 649 10.50 5.05 -30.22
N GLU A 650 9.74 3.95 -30.16
CA GLU A 650 8.32 4.03 -30.51
C GLU A 650 7.50 4.87 -29.52
N PHE A 651 7.78 4.86 -28.21
CA PHE A 651 6.98 5.61 -27.22
C PHE A 651 7.54 6.98 -26.87
N THR A 652 8.85 7.15 -26.69
CA THR A 652 9.37 8.44 -26.20
C THR A 652 9.51 9.48 -27.30
N GLU A 653 9.69 9.10 -28.57
CA GLU A 653 9.62 10.04 -29.69
C GLU A 653 8.16 10.47 -29.93
N VAL A 654 7.20 9.54 -29.83
CA VAL A 654 5.77 9.85 -29.92
C VAL A 654 5.34 10.76 -28.77
N ASP A 655 5.69 10.44 -27.52
CA ASP A 655 5.38 11.29 -26.37
C ASP A 655 6.13 12.63 -26.43
N GLY A 656 7.37 12.64 -26.92
CA GLY A 656 8.15 13.85 -27.19
C GLY A 656 7.53 14.72 -28.28
N TYR A 657 7.09 14.13 -29.39
CA TYR A 657 6.37 14.80 -30.46
C TYR A 657 5.02 15.31 -30.00
N ILE A 658 4.27 14.55 -29.21
CA ILE A 658 3.01 14.98 -28.62
C ILE A 658 3.25 16.15 -27.68
N MET A 659 4.27 16.07 -26.82
CA MET A 659 4.57 17.11 -25.84
C MET A 659 5.07 18.39 -26.49
N GLU A 660 5.99 18.29 -27.44
CA GLU A 660 6.45 19.44 -28.22
C GLU A 660 5.32 20.00 -29.09
N ALA A 661 4.48 19.14 -29.69
CA ALA A 661 3.28 19.61 -30.38
C ALA A 661 2.33 20.38 -29.45
N ARG A 662 2.13 19.93 -28.20
CA ARG A 662 1.34 20.67 -27.20
C ARG A 662 1.96 22.03 -26.88
N ASN A 663 3.28 22.09 -26.69
CA ASN A 663 4.00 23.34 -26.45
C ASN A 663 3.86 24.30 -27.64
N ARG A 664 3.98 23.80 -28.87
CA ARG A 664 3.79 24.57 -30.09
C ARG A 664 2.35 25.03 -30.26
N ILE A 665 1.36 24.20 -29.94
CA ILE A 665 -0.05 24.61 -29.90
C ILE A 665 -0.28 25.72 -28.88
N ALA A 666 0.37 25.66 -27.72
CA ALA A 666 0.32 26.71 -26.70
C ALA A 666 0.96 28.03 -27.20
N ARG A 667 2.04 27.95 -27.99
CA ARG A 667 2.70 29.08 -28.67
C ARG A 667 2.02 29.51 -29.97
N ASN A 668 0.89 28.90 -30.34
CA ASN A 668 0.16 29.14 -31.58
C ASN A 668 0.90 28.74 -32.88
N GLU A 669 1.92 27.88 -32.80
CA GLU A 669 2.69 27.32 -33.90
C GLU A 669 2.03 26.03 -34.45
N ILE A 670 0.79 26.14 -34.93
CA ILE A 670 -0.08 24.97 -35.20
C ILE A 670 0.44 24.04 -36.29
N ASP A 671 1.02 24.56 -37.38
CA ASP A 671 1.49 23.72 -38.50
C ASP A 671 2.70 22.85 -38.12
N GLN A 672 3.59 23.38 -37.28
CA GLN A 672 4.72 22.63 -36.76
C GLN A 672 4.25 21.56 -35.77
N ALA A 673 3.27 21.87 -34.92
CA ALA A 673 2.61 20.88 -34.08
C ALA A 673 1.95 19.75 -34.90
N PHE A 674 1.32 20.10 -36.03
CA PHE A 674 0.70 19.13 -36.92
C PHE A 674 1.73 18.17 -37.54
N ASN A 675 2.87 18.70 -37.99
CA ASN A 675 3.96 17.89 -38.51
C ASN A 675 4.51 16.91 -37.46
N LEU A 676 4.67 17.36 -36.21
CA LEU A 676 5.10 16.52 -35.11
C LEU A 676 4.06 15.43 -34.80
N LEU A 677 2.77 15.78 -34.74
CA LEU A 677 1.71 14.81 -34.49
C LEU A 677 1.52 13.81 -35.65
N GLN A 678 1.75 14.22 -36.90
CA GLN A 678 1.76 13.29 -38.02
C GLN A 678 2.94 12.33 -37.96
N LYS A 679 4.13 12.80 -37.59
CA LYS A 679 5.28 11.92 -37.32
C LYS A 679 4.94 10.93 -36.22
N ALA A 680 4.35 11.40 -35.12
CA ALA A 680 3.88 10.54 -34.05
C ALA A 680 2.85 9.50 -34.54
N ASN A 681 1.88 9.93 -35.35
CA ASN A 681 0.81 9.06 -35.87
C ASN A 681 1.33 7.98 -36.83
N LYS A 682 2.39 8.27 -37.60
CA LYS A 682 3.06 7.28 -38.44
C LYS A 682 3.71 6.17 -37.60
N ILE A 683 4.21 6.51 -36.42
CA ILE A 683 4.84 5.58 -35.49
C ILE A 683 3.78 4.79 -34.71
N MET A 684 2.72 5.45 -34.22
CA MET A 684 1.62 4.81 -33.48
C MET A 684 0.24 5.20 -34.03
N PRO A 685 -0.21 4.56 -35.13
CA PRO A 685 -1.46 4.92 -35.81
C PRO A 685 -2.74 4.58 -35.04
N ASN A 686 -2.63 3.84 -33.92
CA ASN A 686 -3.76 3.47 -33.06
C ASN A 686 -3.62 4.05 -31.64
N SER A 687 -2.93 5.19 -31.49
CA SER A 687 -2.81 5.87 -30.19
C SER A 687 -3.95 6.88 -29.99
N ALA A 688 -4.81 6.61 -29.00
CA ALA A 688 -5.89 7.53 -28.62
C ALA A 688 -5.37 8.94 -28.28
N VAL A 689 -4.19 9.04 -27.67
CA VAL A 689 -3.59 10.33 -27.27
C VAL A 689 -3.16 11.14 -28.49
N ILE A 690 -2.63 10.51 -29.54
CA ILE A 690 -2.24 11.22 -30.76
C ILE A 690 -3.48 11.77 -31.46
N HIS A 691 -4.51 10.95 -31.64
CA HIS A 691 -5.77 11.39 -32.23
C HIS A 691 -6.44 12.50 -31.42
N PHE A 692 -6.38 12.46 -30.08
CA PHE A 692 -6.86 13.57 -29.25
C PHE A 692 -6.10 14.88 -29.55
N ASN A 693 -4.77 14.84 -29.58
CA ASN A 693 -3.97 16.04 -29.85
C ASN A 693 -4.12 16.54 -31.30
N LEU A 694 -4.28 15.63 -32.29
CA LEU A 694 -4.63 16.00 -33.67
C LEU A 694 -6.00 16.67 -33.72
N GLY A 695 -6.99 16.15 -33.00
CA GLY A 695 -8.30 16.76 -32.87
C GLY A 695 -8.24 18.17 -32.27
N PHE A 696 -7.46 18.34 -31.20
CA PHE A 696 -7.24 19.64 -30.57
C PHE A 696 -6.51 20.63 -31.51
N ALA A 697 -5.49 20.16 -32.25
CA ALA A 697 -4.78 20.99 -33.23
C ALA A 697 -5.71 21.44 -34.37
N HIS A 698 -6.56 20.54 -34.89
CA HIS A 698 -7.56 20.88 -35.90
C HIS A 698 -8.59 21.89 -35.40
N MET A 699 -9.05 21.75 -34.15
CA MET A 699 -9.95 22.73 -33.52
C MET A 699 -9.31 24.12 -33.52
N ARG A 700 -8.04 24.22 -33.10
CA ARG A 700 -7.31 25.50 -33.05
C ARG A 700 -7.09 26.12 -34.44
N LYS A 701 -7.07 25.31 -35.49
CA LYS A 701 -7.00 25.75 -36.89
C LYS A 701 -8.38 26.11 -37.49
N GLY A 702 -9.48 25.84 -36.77
CA GLY A 702 -10.85 26.05 -37.25
C GLY A 702 -11.43 24.89 -38.06
N ASN A 703 -10.71 23.78 -38.19
CA ASN A 703 -11.13 22.61 -38.98
C ASN A 703 -12.02 21.68 -38.15
N LEU A 704 -13.26 22.13 -37.86
CA LEU A 704 -14.16 21.45 -36.92
C LEU A 704 -14.50 20.01 -37.31
N GLU A 705 -14.72 19.72 -38.60
CA GLU A 705 -15.08 18.36 -39.03
C GLU A 705 -13.96 17.35 -38.81
N GLN A 706 -12.73 17.74 -39.15
CA GLN A 706 -11.57 16.89 -38.94
C GLN A 706 -11.27 16.75 -37.43
N ALA A 707 -11.47 17.80 -36.64
CA ALA A 707 -11.36 17.74 -35.19
C ALA A 707 -12.32 16.70 -34.59
N ILE A 708 -13.58 16.68 -35.03
CA ILE A 708 -14.60 15.71 -34.61
C ILE A 708 -14.19 14.29 -35.03
N LYS A 709 -13.69 14.10 -36.25
CA LYS A 709 -13.23 12.80 -36.75
C LYS A 709 -12.11 12.22 -35.90
N GLU A 710 -11.09 13.03 -35.60
CA GLU A 710 -9.96 12.60 -34.77
C GLU A 710 -10.37 12.34 -33.31
N CYS A 711 -11.24 13.17 -32.72
CA CYS A 711 -11.76 12.93 -31.37
C CYS A 711 -12.61 11.66 -31.29
N ASN A 712 -13.44 11.37 -32.30
CA ASN A 712 -14.19 10.11 -32.37
C ASN A 712 -13.26 8.89 -32.51
N ARG A 713 -12.18 9.00 -33.29
CA ARG A 713 -11.17 7.95 -33.38
C ARG A 713 -10.47 7.74 -32.03
N SER A 714 -10.15 8.83 -31.33
CA SER A 714 -9.58 8.77 -29.98
C SER A 714 -10.52 8.05 -28.99
N LEU A 715 -11.81 8.37 -28.97
CA LEU A 715 -12.80 7.70 -28.11
C LEU A 715 -13.07 6.24 -28.50
N ALA A 716 -12.95 5.87 -29.78
CA ALA A 716 -13.04 4.47 -30.19
C ALA A 716 -11.87 3.64 -29.64
N LEU A 717 -10.69 4.25 -29.52
CA LEU A 717 -9.47 3.63 -28.98
C LEU A 717 -9.42 3.69 -27.44
N ASN A 718 -9.95 4.74 -26.82
CA ASN A 718 -10.08 4.88 -25.37
C ASN A 718 -11.48 5.42 -24.99
N PRO A 719 -12.46 4.52 -24.75
CA PRO A 719 -13.85 4.94 -24.49
C PRO A 719 -14.07 5.71 -23.19
N TYR A 720 -13.10 5.69 -22.27
CA TYR A 720 -13.19 6.22 -20.92
C TYR A 720 -12.49 7.58 -20.73
N ASP A 721 -12.16 8.27 -21.81
CA ASP A 721 -11.48 9.57 -21.75
C ASP A 721 -12.47 10.74 -21.63
N SER A 722 -12.59 11.29 -20.42
CA SER A 722 -13.50 12.41 -20.15
C SER A 722 -13.09 13.69 -20.87
N GLU A 723 -11.79 13.92 -21.09
CA GLU A 723 -11.30 15.14 -21.75
C GLU A 723 -11.63 15.13 -23.24
N VAL A 724 -11.51 13.96 -23.89
CA VAL A 724 -11.92 13.81 -25.30
C VAL A 724 -13.42 13.98 -25.45
N ALA A 725 -14.23 13.41 -24.55
CA ALA A 725 -15.68 13.59 -24.56
C ALA A 725 -16.08 15.07 -24.35
N LEU A 726 -15.38 15.78 -23.48
CA LEU A 726 -15.58 17.22 -23.24
C LEU A 726 -15.25 18.05 -24.49
N LEU A 727 -14.10 17.78 -25.13
CA LEU A 727 -13.69 18.44 -26.36
C LEU A 727 -14.68 18.17 -27.50
N LEU A 728 -15.14 16.92 -27.64
CA LEU A 728 -16.13 16.55 -28.65
C LEU A 728 -17.47 17.29 -28.43
N GLY A 729 -17.92 17.42 -27.18
CA GLY A 729 -19.10 18.21 -26.84
C GLY A 729 -18.94 19.67 -27.24
N TYR A 730 -17.76 20.25 -27.01
CA TYR A 730 -17.45 21.62 -27.41
C TYR A 730 -17.44 21.79 -28.94
N LEU A 731 -16.85 20.84 -29.68
CA LEU A 731 -16.82 20.86 -31.14
C LEU A 731 -18.23 20.77 -31.75
N TYR A 732 -19.09 19.88 -31.23
CA TYR A 732 -20.48 19.81 -31.67
C TYR A 732 -21.26 21.08 -31.33
N PHE A 733 -21.01 21.68 -30.17
CA PHE A 733 -21.63 22.95 -29.79
C PHE A 733 -21.25 24.08 -30.75
N GLN A 734 -19.96 24.20 -31.11
CA GLN A 734 -19.49 25.15 -32.13
C GLN A 734 -20.15 24.91 -33.50
N LYS A 735 -20.41 23.64 -33.85
CA LYS A 735 -21.14 23.27 -35.08
C LYS A 735 -22.67 23.46 -34.99
N ARG A 736 -23.18 24.02 -33.88
CA ARG A 736 -24.61 24.16 -33.56
C ARG A 736 -25.38 22.82 -33.51
N ASP A 737 -24.69 21.70 -33.36
CA ASP A 737 -25.28 20.39 -33.12
C ASP A 737 -25.49 20.17 -31.62
N LEU A 738 -26.52 20.83 -31.09
CA LEU A 738 -26.83 20.83 -29.65
C LEU A 738 -27.15 19.43 -29.11
N THR A 739 -27.71 18.55 -29.96
CA THR A 739 -28.06 17.18 -29.59
C THR A 739 -26.81 16.35 -29.29
N ASN A 740 -25.84 16.32 -30.21
CA ASN A 740 -24.60 15.57 -29.98
C ASN A 740 -23.68 16.25 -28.97
N ALA A 741 -23.74 17.58 -28.85
CA ALA A 741 -23.07 18.32 -27.78
C ALA A 741 -23.54 17.86 -26.39
N SER A 742 -24.86 17.84 -26.16
CA SER A 742 -25.42 17.42 -24.87
C SER A 742 -25.08 15.98 -24.52
N LYS A 743 -25.13 15.05 -25.49
CA LYS A 743 -24.72 13.64 -25.29
C LYS A 743 -23.25 13.52 -24.90
N SER A 744 -22.37 14.26 -25.57
CA SER A 744 -20.93 14.20 -25.33
C SER A 744 -20.57 14.80 -23.96
N PHE A 745 -21.21 15.91 -23.56
CA PHE A 745 -21.01 16.49 -22.24
C PHE A 745 -21.57 15.60 -21.12
N LYS A 746 -22.72 14.95 -21.31
CA LYS A 746 -23.22 13.93 -20.37
C LYS A 746 -22.22 12.80 -20.19
N LYS A 747 -21.68 12.25 -21.28
CA LYS A 747 -20.64 11.23 -21.22
C LYS A 747 -19.39 11.73 -20.48
N ALA A 748 -18.98 12.98 -20.71
CA ALA A 748 -17.86 13.58 -19.98
C ALA A 748 -18.13 13.67 -18.47
N ILE A 749 -19.37 13.99 -18.06
CA ILE A 749 -19.81 14.03 -16.66
C ILE A 749 -19.92 12.61 -16.07
N GLU A 750 -20.42 11.63 -16.81
CA GLU A 750 -20.45 10.22 -16.37
C GLU A 750 -19.05 9.69 -16.07
N LEU A 751 -18.07 10.06 -16.92
CA LEU A 751 -16.67 9.69 -16.76
C LEU A 751 -15.95 10.51 -15.68
N ASN A 752 -16.32 11.78 -15.51
CA ASN A 752 -15.79 12.68 -14.50
C ASN A 752 -16.91 13.54 -13.86
N PRO A 753 -17.57 13.03 -12.81
CA PRO A 753 -18.71 13.71 -12.18
C PRO A 753 -18.35 15.04 -11.46
N ASP A 754 -17.06 15.33 -11.30
CA ASP A 754 -16.59 16.57 -10.66
C ASP A 754 -16.08 17.59 -11.70
N SER A 755 -16.41 17.42 -12.98
CA SER A 755 -16.01 18.33 -14.06
C SER A 755 -16.87 19.59 -14.07
N ALA A 756 -16.41 20.67 -13.44
CA ALA A 756 -17.07 21.97 -13.49
C ALA A 756 -17.35 22.43 -14.93
N GLN A 757 -16.38 22.18 -15.83
CA GLN A 757 -16.49 22.51 -17.25
C GLN A 757 -17.52 21.64 -17.98
N GLY A 758 -17.63 20.35 -17.62
CA GLY A 758 -18.65 19.45 -18.16
C GLY A 758 -20.05 19.91 -17.80
N HIS A 759 -20.29 20.15 -16.51
CA HIS A 759 -21.56 20.66 -15.99
C HIS A 759 -21.90 22.04 -16.58
N GLY A 760 -20.95 22.98 -16.57
CA GLY A 760 -21.18 24.33 -17.09
C GLY A 760 -21.50 24.34 -18.59
N ASN A 761 -20.76 23.56 -19.38
CA ASN A 761 -21.01 23.47 -20.83
C ASN A 761 -22.32 22.74 -21.15
N LEU A 762 -22.70 21.71 -20.39
CA LEU A 762 -24.00 21.07 -20.53
C LEU A 762 -25.13 22.06 -20.19
N GLY A 763 -24.96 22.86 -19.14
CA GLY A 763 -25.88 23.93 -18.78
C GLY A 763 -26.06 24.97 -19.88
N PHE A 764 -24.97 25.43 -20.51
CA PHE A 764 -25.03 26.31 -21.68
C PHE A 764 -25.77 25.67 -22.87
N VAL A 765 -25.49 24.40 -23.17
CA VAL A 765 -26.17 23.68 -24.25
C VAL A 765 -27.66 23.57 -23.97
N TYR A 766 -28.06 23.25 -22.74
CA TYR A 766 -29.47 23.19 -22.37
C TYR A 766 -30.16 24.54 -22.44
N ALA A 767 -29.49 25.63 -22.08
CA ALA A 767 -30.03 26.97 -22.23
C ALA A 767 -30.32 27.30 -23.71
N GLU A 768 -29.40 26.97 -24.63
CA GLU A 768 -29.59 27.13 -26.08
C GLU A 768 -30.71 26.22 -26.61
N MET A 769 -30.90 25.03 -26.01
CA MET A 769 -32.02 24.14 -26.30
C MET A 769 -33.34 24.59 -25.64
N LYS A 770 -33.37 25.72 -24.93
CA LYS A 770 -34.51 26.25 -24.15
C LYS A 770 -34.99 25.32 -23.03
N LYS A 771 -34.11 24.45 -22.52
CA LYS A 771 -34.36 23.54 -21.39
C LYS A 771 -33.86 24.17 -20.10
N TYR A 772 -34.51 25.26 -19.68
CA TYR A 772 -33.98 26.16 -18.66
C TYR A 772 -33.84 25.51 -17.27
N GLU A 773 -34.76 24.66 -16.86
CA GLU A 773 -34.68 23.94 -15.58
C GLU A 773 -33.41 23.07 -15.49
N GLN A 774 -33.17 22.26 -16.53
CA GLN A 774 -31.97 21.42 -16.62
C GLN A 774 -30.70 22.26 -16.74
N ALA A 775 -30.77 23.41 -17.41
CA ALA A 775 -29.64 24.34 -17.50
C ALA A 775 -29.26 24.91 -16.13
N ILE A 776 -30.26 25.29 -15.32
CA ILE A 776 -30.08 25.81 -13.96
C ILE A 776 -29.43 24.75 -13.07
N GLU A 777 -29.96 23.52 -13.05
CA GLU A 777 -29.42 22.41 -12.23
C GLU A 777 -27.92 22.17 -12.51
N GLU A 778 -27.55 22.08 -13.79
CA GLU A 778 -26.17 21.84 -14.20
C GLU A 778 -25.25 23.03 -13.89
N LEU A 779 -25.74 24.27 -14.06
CA LEU A 779 -24.98 25.48 -13.75
C LEU A 779 -24.79 25.67 -12.23
N GLU A 780 -25.74 25.27 -11.40
CA GLU A 780 -25.58 25.27 -9.94
C GLU A 780 -24.44 24.34 -9.49
N ILE A 781 -24.37 23.14 -10.10
CA ILE A 781 -23.27 22.21 -9.86
C ILE A 781 -21.95 22.83 -10.35
N ALA A 782 -21.93 23.45 -11.53
CA ALA A 782 -20.74 24.09 -12.10
C ALA A 782 -20.22 25.24 -11.21
N VAL A 783 -21.09 26.13 -10.71
CA VAL A 783 -20.73 27.21 -9.78
C VAL A 783 -20.22 26.66 -8.47
N LYS A 784 -20.80 25.57 -7.96
CA LYS A 784 -20.33 24.91 -6.74
C LYS A 784 -18.93 24.31 -6.91
N LEU A 785 -18.64 23.73 -8.07
CA LEU A 785 -17.34 23.14 -8.38
C LEU A 785 -16.27 24.20 -8.73
N ALA A 786 -16.67 25.34 -9.29
CA ALA A 786 -15.79 26.45 -9.67
C ALA A 786 -16.37 27.82 -9.24
N PRO A 787 -16.34 28.15 -7.94
CA PRO A 787 -17.01 29.35 -7.39
C PRO A 787 -16.41 30.69 -7.84
N GLY A 788 -15.22 30.68 -8.44
CA GLY A 788 -14.57 31.86 -9.03
C GLY A 788 -14.84 32.05 -10.53
N ASN A 789 -15.71 31.24 -11.15
CA ASN A 789 -16.03 31.38 -12.57
C ASN A 789 -17.29 32.25 -12.76
N ASP A 790 -17.09 33.54 -13.04
CA ASP A 790 -18.17 34.51 -13.19
C ASP A 790 -19.10 34.19 -14.37
N ASN A 791 -18.62 33.51 -15.42
CA ASN A 791 -19.46 33.13 -16.56
C ASN A 791 -20.58 32.17 -16.15
N TYR A 792 -20.28 31.17 -15.31
CA TYR A 792 -21.31 30.24 -14.83
C TYR A 792 -22.31 30.94 -13.90
N ARG A 793 -21.82 31.82 -13.03
CA ARG A 793 -22.67 32.58 -12.09
C ARG A 793 -23.61 33.55 -12.83
N ASN A 794 -23.08 34.28 -13.81
CA ASN A 794 -23.87 35.24 -14.60
C ASN A 794 -24.93 34.51 -15.42
N MET A 795 -24.58 33.40 -16.06
CA MET A 795 -25.56 32.61 -16.82
C MET A 795 -26.66 32.03 -15.93
N LEU A 796 -26.29 31.47 -14.77
CA LEU A 796 -27.25 30.97 -13.78
C LEU A 796 -28.21 32.08 -13.33
N THR A 797 -27.67 33.26 -13.00
CA THR A 797 -28.47 34.41 -12.56
C THR A 797 -29.44 34.87 -13.65
N ASN A 798 -28.97 34.96 -14.90
CA ASN A 798 -29.81 35.35 -16.04
C ASN A 798 -30.95 34.35 -16.28
N LEU A 799 -30.68 33.05 -16.21
CA LEU A 799 -31.69 32.01 -16.38
C LEU A 799 -32.71 31.99 -15.23
N GLN A 800 -32.26 32.18 -13.99
CA GLN A 800 -33.14 32.26 -12.82
C GLN A 800 -34.06 33.50 -12.89
N GLN A 801 -33.53 34.65 -13.32
CA GLN A 801 -34.33 35.85 -13.54
C GLN A 801 -35.35 35.68 -14.67
N ALA A 802 -34.94 35.07 -15.79
CA ALA A 802 -35.85 34.78 -16.91
C ALA A 802 -36.96 33.81 -16.49
N SER A 803 -36.63 32.75 -15.74
CA SER A 803 -37.61 31.80 -15.18
C SER A 803 -38.59 32.48 -14.24
N ALA A 804 -38.11 33.35 -13.34
CA ALA A 804 -38.97 34.09 -12.41
C ALA A 804 -39.91 35.09 -13.11
N VAL A 805 -39.52 35.64 -14.26
CA VAL A 805 -40.39 36.50 -15.08
C VAL A 805 -41.44 35.69 -15.84
N GLU A 806 -41.10 34.52 -16.37
CA GLU A 806 -42.08 33.61 -17.00
C GLU A 806 -43.09 33.06 -15.99
N GLU A 807 -42.64 32.72 -14.78
CA GLU A 807 -43.50 32.21 -13.71
C GLU A 807 -44.46 33.29 -13.15
N ARG A 808 -44.06 34.57 -13.20
CA ARG A 808 -44.96 35.70 -12.90
C ARG A 808 -45.92 36.07 -14.04
N ARG A 809 -45.64 35.62 -15.27
CA ARG A 809 -46.50 35.85 -16.45
C ARG A 809 -47.52 34.74 -16.66
N ARG A 810 -47.26 33.54 -16.13
CA ARG A 810 -48.22 32.45 -15.99
C ARG A 810 -49.11 32.70 -14.78
#